data_AF-A0AA39NPV0-F1
#
_entry.id   AF-A0AA39NPV0-F1
#
_cell.length_a   1.000
_cell.length_b   1.000
_cell.length_c   1.000
_cell.angle_alpha   90.00
_cell.angle_beta   90.00
_cell.angle_gamma   90.00
#
_symmetry.space_group_name_H-M   'P 1'
#
loop_
_entity.id
_entity.type
_entity.pdbx_description
1 polymer ?
#
loop_
_entity_poly.entity_id
_entity_poly.type
_entity_poly.pdbx_seq_one_letter_code
_entity_poly.pdbx_strand_id
1 'polypeptide(L)'
;MFSKVGFVAITLLASSGEVLGRLKWLERDNRAVFLHPRRFGQEHPAVIDKLSAACPGQVCGTLAGAAITPLLAAQPECSQQDMADQIIDAAAQFDADTQANMIALAIEYRQAEKNTPPDFSTQPPTPRNSVFCQTAPKNSQLNGLVQAQDPANDPNLFFDPALGATVKLGSQANTFPFGTNGTNTSSDTNSTSTESTASETAQTTETATATDSATEVSGTGVLAVSPCVSVVTVTVSGSATTTASDAVTVSVGTSATATPTSTSSSAIGDFGSCSVPQIEFGVGFDNRKETSFQPVDKQSYNHGSAQAIGIIAQFICDTLVNSCGADATAKATCATAENAVNNAPAKTGGQADAFNAVFGITTDFASVAAVDDQGNIVAGTGSSSNSTDTTSTASASDSPATASATSVAAATDASSASQSTSTSTSTSSTSIGNFGSCSVPQIKFGVGFDGRKETSFEPVDLQSYNHGSAQAIGIITQFICDQLVNSCGADATAKATCATAENAVNNAPAETGGQADAFNAVFGITTDFAAVAVVDDQGNTVSGSATGSTVANSATTNAAVTAATTQAAAATTVTSAAAAAATSTAASTSGANLQTFTGALGGVTAPAVTAASDGQFQVEGNSEFKTVQDALGRSCDVQHNQCANQANATGNQGGLTVAACTDQQTQCNAIAKA
;
A
#
# COMPACT_ATOMS: atom_id res chain seq x y z
N MET A 1 -39.36 -14.40 -70.40
CA MET A 1 -38.14 -14.17 -71.20
C MET A 1 -37.52 -12.86 -70.74
N PHE A 2 -36.30 -12.92 -70.17
CA PHE A 2 -35.28 -11.87 -69.98
C PHE A 2 -35.71 -10.50 -69.41
N SER A 3 -35.12 -9.93 -68.35
CA SER A 3 -34.22 -10.40 -67.30
C SER A 3 -34.32 -9.34 -66.19
N LYS A 4 -35.26 -9.52 -65.24
CA LYS A 4 -35.42 -8.64 -64.06
C LYS A 4 -34.35 -8.91 -62.97
N VAL A 5 -33.38 -9.77 -63.25
CA VAL A 5 -32.32 -10.18 -62.31
C VAL A 5 -31.11 -9.22 -62.37
N GLY A 6 -30.95 -8.43 -63.44
CA GLY A 6 -29.81 -7.51 -63.58
C GLY A 6 -29.92 -6.22 -62.76
N PHE A 7 -31.13 -5.69 -62.54
CA PHE A 7 -31.31 -4.38 -61.91
C PHE A 7 -31.24 -4.42 -60.37
N VAL A 8 -31.57 -5.58 -59.77
CA VAL A 8 -31.47 -5.79 -58.32
C VAL A 8 -30.01 -6.04 -57.89
N ALA A 9 -29.19 -6.63 -58.76
CA ALA A 9 -27.77 -6.87 -58.48
C ALA A 9 -26.94 -5.57 -58.47
N ILE A 10 -27.28 -4.57 -59.30
CA ILE A 10 -26.54 -3.30 -59.36
C ILE A 10 -26.92 -2.35 -58.21
N THR A 11 -28.14 -2.45 -57.66
CA THR A 11 -28.53 -1.66 -56.48
C THR A 11 -27.98 -2.22 -55.16
N LEU A 12 -27.72 -3.54 -55.07
CA LEU A 12 -27.07 -4.14 -53.90
C LEU A 12 -25.55 -3.92 -53.84
N LEU A 13 -24.89 -3.62 -54.97
CA LEU A 13 -23.45 -3.30 -55.00
C LEU A 13 -23.15 -1.80 -54.81
N ALA A 14 -24.15 -0.93 -54.90
CA ALA A 14 -23.98 0.52 -54.68
C ALA A 14 -24.22 0.95 -53.22
N SER A 15 -24.72 0.06 -52.36
CA SER A 15 -24.89 0.30 -50.92
C SER A 15 -23.79 -0.32 -50.06
N SER A 16 -22.71 -0.82 -50.66
CA SER A 16 -21.59 -1.48 -49.96
C SER A 16 -20.26 -0.71 -49.99
N GLY A 17 -20.32 0.63 -50.00
CA GLY A 17 -19.23 1.48 -49.49
C GLY A 17 -19.78 2.23 -48.27
N GLU A 18 -19.29 2.06 -47.04
CA GLU A 18 -17.92 2.38 -46.62
C GLU A 18 -17.37 1.51 -45.46
N VAL A 19 -17.93 0.33 -45.17
CA VAL A 19 -17.65 -0.32 -43.87
C VAL A 19 -16.43 -1.27 -43.86
N LEU A 20 -15.83 -1.61 -45.01
CA LEU A 20 -14.71 -2.58 -45.07
C LEU A 20 -13.30 -1.97 -45.20
N GLY A 21 -13.14 -0.68 -44.89
CA GLY A 21 -11.83 -0.01 -44.83
C GLY A 21 -11.28 0.29 -43.43
N ARG A 22 -12.08 0.15 -42.36
CA ARG A 22 -11.73 0.63 -41.00
C ARG A 22 -11.17 -0.44 -40.05
N LEU A 23 -10.62 -1.53 -40.57
CA LEU A 23 -10.02 -2.59 -39.73
C LEU A 23 -8.49 -2.55 -39.66
N LYS A 24 -7.84 -1.51 -40.20
CA LYS A 24 -6.38 -1.33 -40.08
C LYS A 24 -5.94 -0.24 -39.11
N TRP A 25 -6.89 0.52 -38.56
CA TRP A 25 -6.60 1.67 -37.72
C TRP A 25 -7.53 1.59 -36.52
N LEU A 26 -6.98 1.50 -35.31
CA LEU A 26 -7.75 1.82 -34.11
C LEU A 26 -8.32 3.22 -34.33
N GLU A 27 -9.60 3.44 -34.04
CA GLU A 27 -10.22 4.76 -34.13
C GLU A 27 -10.84 5.09 -32.78
N ARG A 28 -10.64 6.32 -32.32
CA ARG A 28 -11.32 6.89 -31.15
C ARG A 28 -11.81 8.28 -31.54
N ASP A 29 -13.08 8.57 -31.30
CA ASP A 29 -13.73 9.84 -31.62
C ASP A 29 -13.56 10.27 -33.11
N ASN A 30 -13.77 9.33 -34.05
CA ASN A 30 -13.65 9.57 -35.49
C ASN A 30 -12.25 10.03 -35.96
N ARG A 31 -11.21 9.77 -35.17
CA ARG A 31 -9.80 10.01 -35.54
C ARG A 31 -9.04 8.71 -35.54
N ALA A 32 -8.16 8.55 -36.53
CA ALA A 32 -7.20 7.46 -36.57
C ALA A 32 -6.30 7.52 -35.32
N VAL A 33 -6.32 6.46 -34.52
CA VAL A 33 -5.38 6.21 -33.42
C VAL A 33 -4.10 5.68 -34.07
N PHE A 34 -3.16 6.58 -34.28
CA PHE A 34 -1.79 6.19 -34.57
C PHE A 34 -1.18 5.64 -33.28
N LEU A 35 -0.95 4.33 -33.22
CA LEU A 35 -0.09 3.73 -32.20
C LEU A 35 1.33 4.19 -32.49
N HIS A 36 1.70 5.36 -32.00
CA HIS A 36 3.10 5.76 -31.95
C HIS A 36 3.79 4.90 -30.90
N PRO A 37 4.82 4.11 -31.27
CA PRO A 37 5.65 3.43 -30.30
C PRO A 37 6.10 4.47 -29.27
N ARG A 38 5.96 4.17 -27.98
CA ARG A 38 6.60 5.00 -26.97
C ARG A 38 8.09 4.97 -27.28
N ARG A 39 8.67 6.12 -27.62
CA ARG A 39 10.11 6.20 -27.89
C ARG A 39 10.82 6.21 -26.56
N PHE A 40 10.92 5.04 -25.96
CA PHE A 40 11.86 4.80 -24.89
C PHE A 40 13.25 4.67 -25.53
N GLY A 41 14.23 5.44 -25.07
CA GLY A 41 15.64 5.11 -25.31
C GLY A 41 16.04 3.79 -24.65
N GLN A 42 15.30 3.39 -23.60
CA GLN A 42 15.34 2.10 -22.89
C GLN A 42 13.94 1.86 -22.29
N GLU A 43 13.18 0.83 -22.70
CA GLU A 43 11.81 0.57 -22.22
C GLU A 43 11.70 0.37 -20.70
N HIS A 44 12.84 0.22 -20.05
CA HIS A 44 13.03 0.14 -18.62
C HIS A 44 14.39 0.76 -18.28
N PRO A 45 14.48 1.86 -17.50
CA PRO A 45 15.77 2.37 -17.08
C PRO A 45 16.54 1.32 -16.29
N ALA A 46 17.77 1.01 -16.71
CA ALA A 46 18.59 -0.03 -16.08
C ALA A 46 18.81 0.19 -14.56
N VAL A 47 18.70 1.43 -14.10
CA VAL A 47 18.74 1.79 -12.67
C VAL A 47 17.64 1.11 -11.86
N ILE A 48 16.47 0.79 -12.43
CA ILE A 48 15.40 0.08 -11.72
C ILE A 48 15.82 -1.37 -11.44
N ASP A 49 16.43 -2.05 -12.41
CA ASP A 49 16.95 -3.41 -12.22
C ASP A 49 18.10 -3.42 -11.22
N LYS A 50 19.01 -2.44 -11.32
CA LYS A 50 20.11 -2.27 -10.35
C LYS A 50 19.57 -2.02 -8.94
N LEU A 51 18.53 -1.20 -8.79
CA LEU A 51 17.89 -0.91 -7.52
C LEU A 51 17.28 -2.18 -6.92
N SER A 52 16.59 -2.99 -7.73
CA SER A 52 16.03 -4.26 -7.27
C SER A 52 17.11 -5.22 -6.74
N ALA A 53 18.31 -5.17 -7.30
CA ALA A 53 19.45 -5.99 -6.90
C ALA A 53 20.34 -5.33 -5.82
N ALA A 54 20.03 -4.09 -5.40
CA ALA A 54 20.94 -3.29 -4.60
C ALA A 54 21.05 -3.71 -3.13
N CYS A 55 20.00 -4.34 -2.59
CA CYS A 55 19.97 -4.80 -1.20
C CYS A 55 19.19 -6.11 -1.05
N PRO A 56 19.56 -6.95 -0.06
CA PRO A 56 18.88 -8.22 0.19
C PRO A 56 17.47 -8.02 0.77
N GLY A 57 16.56 -8.95 0.47
CA GLY A 57 15.18 -8.95 0.97
C GLY A 57 14.18 -8.23 0.05
N GLN A 58 12.94 -8.09 0.50
CA GLN A 58 11.86 -7.52 -0.33
C GLN A 58 11.91 -5.99 -0.46
N VAL A 59 12.73 -5.29 0.34
CA VAL A 59 12.75 -3.82 0.37
C VAL A 59 13.17 -3.23 -0.97
N CYS A 60 14.32 -3.63 -1.50
CA CYS A 60 14.82 -3.12 -2.78
C CYS A 60 13.94 -3.51 -3.97
N GLY A 61 13.39 -4.73 -3.97
CA GLY A 61 12.41 -5.15 -4.99
C GLY A 61 11.13 -4.31 -4.96
N THR A 62 10.64 -3.97 -3.76
CA THR A 62 9.45 -3.12 -3.59
C THR A 62 9.73 -1.69 -4.03
N LEU A 63 10.88 -1.11 -3.64
CA LEU A 63 11.30 0.22 -4.07
C LEU A 63 11.48 0.29 -5.59
N ALA A 64 12.11 -0.73 -6.19
CA ALA A 64 12.25 -0.82 -7.65
C ALA A 64 10.89 -0.90 -8.36
N GLY A 65 9.96 -1.72 -7.87
CA GLY A 65 8.60 -1.79 -8.42
C GLY A 65 7.86 -0.45 -8.31
N ALA A 66 7.97 0.22 -7.16
CA ALA A 66 7.38 1.53 -6.95
C ALA A 66 8.00 2.61 -7.85
N ALA A 67 9.30 2.52 -8.15
CA ALA A 67 10.05 3.49 -8.94
C ALA A 67 9.63 3.56 -10.42
N ILE A 68 8.87 2.58 -10.94
CA ILE A 68 8.36 2.59 -12.31
C ILE A 68 7.28 3.66 -12.49
N THR A 69 6.34 3.74 -11.55
CA THR A 69 5.16 4.61 -11.68
C THR A 69 5.55 6.08 -11.86
N PRO A 70 6.42 6.69 -11.03
CA PRO A 70 6.81 8.10 -11.15
C PRO A 70 7.42 8.52 -12.49
N LEU A 71 7.92 7.57 -13.29
CA LEU A 71 8.50 7.83 -14.62
C LEU A 71 7.43 7.91 -15.73
N LEU A 72 6.17 7.62 -15.41
CA LEU A 72 5.07 7.70 -16.36
C LEU A 72 4.66 9.15 -16.62
N ALA A 73 4.16 9.40 -17.84
CA ALA A 73 3.80 10.72 -18.31
C ALA A 73 2.76 11.44 -17.45
N ALA A 74 1.75 10.72 -16.96
CA ALA A 74 0.65 11.31 -16.21
C ALA A 74 1.01 11.59 -14.74
N GLN A 75 2.20 11.22 -14.27
CA GLN A 75 2.55 11.43 -12.87
C GLN A 75 2.91 12.89 -12.57
N PRO A 76 2.62 13.38 -11.35
CA PRO A 76 2.93 14.74 -10.92
C PRO A 76 4.38 15.15 -11.17
N GLU A 77 4.66 16.46 -11.30
CA GLU A 77 5.99 16.94 -11.70
C GLU A 77 7.13 16.51 -10.75
N CYS A 78 6.84 16.36 -9.46
CA CYS A 78 7.84 16.03 -8.44
C CYS A 78 7.93 14.54 -8.08
N SER A 79 7.01 13.70 -8.56
CA SER A 79 6.89 12.29 -8.13
C SER A 79 8.19 11.48 -8.25
N GLN A 80 9.00 11.76 -9.27
CA GLN A 80 10.29 11.08 -9.47
C GLN A 80 11.33 11.53 -8.45
N GLN A 81 11.33 12.81 -8.07
CA GLN A 81 12.20 13.32 -7.02
C GLN A 81 11.82 12.72 -5.67
N ASP A 82 10.52 12.70 -5.37
CA ASP A 82 10.00 12.16 -4.11
C ASP A 82 10.34 10.67 -3.96
N MET A 83 10.28 9.91 -5.06
CA MET A 83 10.74 8.51 -5.08
C MET A 83 12.26 8.38 -4.89
N ALA A 84 13.06 9.24 -5.52
CA ALA A 84 14.52 9.25 -5.30
C ALA A 84 14.85 9.56 -3.82
N ASP A 85 14.12 10.50 -3.21
CA ASP A 85 14.21 10.82 -1.79
C ASP A 85 13.83 9.61 -0.93
N GLN A 86 12.75 8.91 -1.27
CA GLN A 86 12.32 7.69 -0.57
C GLN A 86 13.37 6.58 -0.64
N ILE A 87 14.07 6.42 -1.78
CA ILE A 87 15.16 5.44 -1.91
C ILE A 87 16.32 5.80 -0.97
N ILE A 88 16.67 7.08 -0.86
CA ILE A 88 17.73 7.55 0.06
C ILE A 88 17.33 7.36 1.52
N ASP A 89 16.09 7.69 1.88
CA ASP A 89 15.57 7.50 3.24
C ASP A 89 15.59 6.01 3.62
N ALA A 90 15.15 5.15 2.71
CA ALA A 90 15.19 3.70 2.90
C ALA A 90 16.61 3.15 2.97
N ALA A 91 17.58 3.78 2.32
CA ALA A 91 18.99 3.37 2.36
C ALA A 91 19.57 3.42 3.79
N ALA A 92 19.06 4.30 4.66
CA ALA A 92 19.56 4.50 6.02
C ALA A 92 19.38 3.29 6.96
N GLN A 93 18.55 2.31 6.58
CA GLN A 93 18.34 1.10 7.38
C GLN A 93 19.39 0.01 7.13
N PHE A 94 20.22 0.15 6.09
CA PHE A 94 21.20 -0.86 5.68
C PHE A 94 22.61 -0.55 6.18
N ASP A 95 23.51 -1.52 5.98
CA ASP A 95 24.94 -1.31 6.22
C ASP A 95 25.50 -0.22 5.29
N ALA A 96 26.68 0.32 5.65
CA ALA A 96 27.26 1.47 4.98
C ALA A 96 27.51 1.26 3.47
N ASP A 97 27.87 0.05 3.05
CA ASP A 97 28.17 -0.24 1.64
C ASP A 97 26.87 -0.31 0.83
N THR A 98 25.86 -1.01 1.35
CA THR A 98 24.52 -1.06 0.75
C THR A 98 23.86 0.32 0.71
N GLN A 99 23.96 1.08 1.79
CA GLN A 99 23.44 2.44 1.87
C GLN A 99 24.09 3.34 0.81
N ALA A 100 25.42 3.29 0.66
CA ALA A 100 26.13 4.07 -0.34
C ALA A 100 25.71 3.69 -1.77
N ASN A 101 25.55 2.39 -2.05
CA ASN A 101 25.06 1.89 -3.35
C ASN A 101 23.64 2.39 -3.65
N MET A 102 22.72 2.29 -2.69
CA MET A 102 21.34 2.77 -2.87
C MET A 102 21.27 4.29 -3.09
N ILE A 103 22.09 5.07 -2.40
CA ILE A 103 22.18 6.53 -2.63
C ILE A 103 22.68 6.82 -4.05
N ALA A 104 23.70 6.09 -4.54
CA ALA A 104 24.18 6.25 -5.90
C ALA A 104 23.09 5.91 -6.95
N LEU A 105 22.29 4.87 -6.69
CA LEU A 105 21.17 4.49 -7.56
C LEU A 105 20.02 5.48 -7.50
N ALA A 106 19.74 6.09 -6.35
CA ALA A 106 18.76 7.17 -6.25
C ALA A 106 19.15 8.40 -7.08
N ILE A 107 20.45 8.74 -7.09
CA ILE A 107 21.02 9.80 -7.94
C ILE A 107 20.84 9.45 -9.42
N GLU A 108 21.24 8.24 -9.83
CA GLU A 108 21.05 7.75 -11.21
C GLU A 108 19.57 7.76 -11.61
N TYR A 109 18.66 7.34 -10.71
CA TYR A 109 17.22 7.31 -10.93
C TYR A 109 16.62 8.72 -11.06
N ARG A 110 17.09 9.69 -10.26
CA ARG A 110 16.64 11.08 -10.34
C ARG A 110 16.92 11.69 -11.71
N GLN A 111 17.98 11.23 -12.37
CA GLN A 111 18.41 11.67 -13.69
C GLN A 111 17.83 10.83 -14.84
N ALA A 112 17.11 9.75 -14.56
CA ALA A 112 16.45 8.96 -15.59
C ALA A 112 15.41 9.79 -16.35
N GLU A 113 15.25 9.50 -17.65
CA GLU A 113 14.26 10.17 -18.48
C GLU A 113 12.83 9.84 -18.01
N LYS A 114 11.98 10.87 -17.92
CA LYS A 114 10.55 10.71 -17.64
C LYS A 114 9.78 10.67 -18.96
N ASN A 115 8.89 9.69 -19.11
CA ASN A 115 8.11 9.53 -20.33
C ASN A 115 7.19 10.74 -20.54
N THR A 116 7.11 11.24 -21.78
CA THR A 116 6.17 12.30 -22.16
C THR A 116 5.43 11.92 -23.44
N PRO A 117 4.13 12.24 -23.55
CA PRO A 117 3.43 12.02 -24.80
C PRO A 117 3.87 13.08 -25.81
N PRO A 118 4.04 12.74 -27.10
CA PRO A 118 4.06 13.74 -28.16
C PRO A 118 2.79 14.59 -28.14
N ASP A 119 2.88 15.81 -28.65
CA ASP A 119 1.72 16.63 -28.97
C ASP A 119 1.04 16.06 -30.23
N PHE A 120 -0.11 15.43 -30.06
CA PHE A 120 -0.89 14.85 -31.16
C PHE A 120 -1.79 15.87 -31.88
N SER A 121 -1.79 17.14 -31.44
CA SER A 121 -2.51 18.20 -32.15
C SER A 121 -1.77 18.68 -33.42
N THR A 122 -0.49 18.33 -33.55
CA THR A 122 0.36 18.62 -34.72
C THR A 122 0.58 17.37 -35.58
N GLN A 123 0.80 17.58 -36.88
CA GLN A 123 1.11 16.50 -37.83
C GLN A 123 2.37 16.87 -38.62
N PRO A 124 3.51 16.17 -38.44
CA PRO A 124 3.71 15.03 -37.53
C PRO A 124 3.62 15.44 -36.04
N PRO A 125 3.28 14.51 -35.12
CA PRO A 125 3.22 14.80 -33.68
C PRO A 125 4.56 15.34 -33.18
N THR A 126 4.50 16.38 -32.35
CA THR A 126 5.71 17.07 -31.88
C THR A 126 6.17 16.49 -30.54
N PRO A 127 7.42 15.99 -30.42
CA PRO A 127 7.95 15.48 -29.16
C PRO A 127 8.19 16.61 -28.15
N ARG A 128 8.00 16.33 -26.85
CA ARG A 128 7.94 17.33 -25.78
C ARG A 128 8.75 16.90 -24.56
N ASN A 129 9.37 17.86 -23.89
CA ASN A 129 10.06 17.64 -22.62
C ASN A 129 9.10 17.43 -21.45
N SER A 130 9.58 16.81 -20.37
CA SER A 130 8.86 16.76 -19.10
C SER A 130 9.10 18.06 -18.33
N VAL A 131 8.07 18.59 -17.67
CA VAL A 131 8.24 19.71 -16.72
C VAL A 131 9.11 19.32 -15.53
N PHE A 132 9.84 20.28 -14.97
CA PHE A 132 10.75 20.08 -13.84
C PHE A 132 10.03 20.24 -12.51
N CYS A 133 10.37 19.39 -11.53
CA CYS A 133 9.94 19.58 -10.15
C CYS A 133 10.34 20.98 -9.64
N GLN A 134 9.43 21.65 -8.93
CA GLN A 134 9.62 23.02 -8.40
C GLN A 134 9.75 23.05 -6.87
N THR A 135 10.01 21.90 -6.27
CA THR A 135 10.22 21.77 -4.83
C THR A 135 11.65 21.31 -4.58
N ALA A 136 12.27 21.82 -3.52
CA ALA A 136 13.59 21.36 -3.10
C ALA A 136 13.52 19.87 -2.71
N PRO A 137 14.53 19.05 -3.05
CA PRO A 137 14.58 17.67 -2.60
C PRO A 137 14.73 17.61 -1.08
N LYS A 138 14.21 16.55 -0.47
CA LYS A 138 14.35 16.31 0.97
C LYS A 138 15.79 15.99 1.33
N ASN A 139 16.46 15.16 0.51
CA ASN A 139 17.83 14.73 0.71
C ASN A 139 18.79 15.57 -0.14
N SER A 140 19.82 16.10 0.53
CA SER A 140 20.80 17.01 -0.08
C SER A 140 21.59 16.40 -1.25
N GLN A 141 21.67 15.07 -1.32
CA GLN A 141 22.33 14.31 -2.38
C GLN A 141 21.66 14.52 -3.75
N LEU A 142 20.40 14.97 -3.78
CA LEU A 142 19.64 15.24 -4.99
C LEU A 142 19.66 16.71 -5.42
N ASN A 143 20.33 17.59 -4.65
CA ASN A 143 20.35 19.02 -4.94
C ASN A 143 20.89 19.32 -6.34
N GLY A 144 20.11 20.09 -7.11
CA GLY A 144 20.48 20.50 -8.47
C GLY A 144 20.35 19.39 -9.52
N LEU A 145 19.92 18.18 -9.15
CA LEU A 145 19.66 17.12 -10.11
C LEU A 145 18.28 17.28 -10.73
N VAL A 146 18.21 17.09 -12.04
CA VAL A 146 16.97 17.07 -12.81
C VAL A 146 16.91 15.81 -13.65
N GLN A 147 15.70 15.41 -14.01
CA GLN A 147 15.50 14.33 -14.95
C GLN A 147 16.06 14.67 -16.33
N ALA A 148 16.63 13.67 -16.99
CA ALA A 148 17.04 13.82 -18.38
C ALA A 148 15.83 14.09 -19.30
N GLN A 149 16.11 14.81 -20.37
CA GLN A 149 15.15 15.13 -21.43
C GLN A 149 15.62 14.47 -22.71
N ASP A 150 14.72 13.84 -23.47
CA ASP A 150 15.07 13.23 -24.75
C ASP A 150 15.64 14.32 -25.69
N PRO A 151 16.88 14.18 -26.20
CA PRO A 151 17.49 15.14 -27.13
C PRO A 151 16.70 15.35 -28.43
N ALA A 152 15.80 14.43 -28.78
CA ALA A 152 14.92 14.54 -29.94
C ALA A 152 13.66 15.39 -29.68
N ASN A 153 13.38 15.79 -28.44
CA ASN A 153 12.28 16.69 -28.11
C ASN A 153 12.53 18.11 -28.61
N ASP A 154 11.45 18.85 -28.90
CA ASP A 154 11.58 20.29 -29.13
C ASP A 154 11.98 20.97 -27.80
N PRO A 155 13.11 21.70 -27.75
CA PRO A 155 13.61 22.31 -26.52
C PRO A 155 12.67 23.38 -25.93
N ASN A 156 11.71 23.88 -26.73
CA ASN A 156 10.77 24.92 -26.30
C ASN A 156 9.42 24.35 -25.85
N LEU A 157 9.17 23.06 -25.97
CA LEU A 157 7.87 22.45 -25.67
C LEU A 157 7.98 21.45 -24.53
N PHE A 158 7.07 21.59 -23.57
CA PHE A 158 6.99 20.76 -22.38
C PHE A 158 5.58 20.19 -22.25
N PHE A 159 5.47 18.98 -21.72
CA PHE A 159 4.20 18.39 -21.32
C PHE A 159 3.99 18.62 -19.82
N ASP A 160 2.90 19.31 -19.48
CA ASP A 160 2.46 19.49 -18.10
C ASP A 160 1.38 18.44 -17.78
N PRO A 161 1.62 17.50 -16.84
CA PRO A 161 0.66 16.46 -16.48
C PRO A 161 -0.56 16.99 -15.73
N ALA A 162 -0.45 18.10 -14.98
CA ALA A 162 -1.57 18.71 -14.27
C ALA A 162 -2.55 19.38 -15.24
N LEU A 163 -2.03 19.97 -16.33
CA LEU A 163 -2.85 20.56 -17.39
C LEU A 163 -3.25 19.55 -18.48
N GLY A 164 -2.55 18.41 -18.56
CA GLY A 164 -2.68 17.45 -19.65
C GLY A 164 -2.34 18.04 -21.02
N ALA A 165 -1.52 19.10 -21.08
CA ALA A 165 -1.33 19.93 -22.27
C ALA A 165 0.13 20.32 -22.52
N THR A 166 0.40 20.85 -23.73
CA THR A 166 1.70 21.44 -24.07
C THR A 166 1.83 22.82 -23.45
N VAL A 167 2.95 23.07 -22.78
CA VAL A 167 3.35 24.39 -22.28
C VAL A 167 4.68 24.79 -22.91
N LYS A 168 4.90 26.10 -23.10
CA LYS A 168 6.10 26.62 -23.77
C LYS A 168 7.16 26.98 -22.73
N LEU A 169 8.44 26.83 -23.09
CA LEU A 169 9.54 27.35 -22.28
C LEU A 169 9.30 28.81 -21.88
N GLY A 170 9.41 29.11 -20.59
CA GLY A 170 9.18 30.45 -20.06
C GLY A 170 7.73 30.79 -19.71
N SER A 171 6.76 29.96 -20.09
CA SER A 171 5.34 30.24 -19.78
C SER A 171 4.98 30.00 -18.32
N GLN A 172 5.75 29.17 -17.61
CA GLN A 172 5.53 28.80 -16.22
C GLN A 172 6.82 28.31 -15.57
N ALA A 173 6.90 28.36 -14.23
CA ALA A 173 8.14 28.09 -13.47
C ALA A 173 8.71 26.69 -13.74
N ASN A 174 7.86 25.66 -13.79
CA ASN A 174 8.24 24.26 -14.05
C ASN A 174 8.75 23.98 -15.47
N THR A 175 8.93 25.00 -16.31
CA THR A 175 9.70 24.88 -17.57
C THR A 175 11.20 25.16 -17.39
N PHE A 176 11.62 25.48 -16.17
CA PHE A 176 13.01 25.58 -15.77
C PHE A 176 13.32 24.67 -14.58
N PRO A 177 14.55 24.16 -14.45
CA PRO A 177 15.02 23.51 -13.23
C PRO A 177 14.74 24.34 -11.97
N PHE A 178 14.42 23.67 -10.86
CA PHE A 178 14.19 24.33 -9.58
C PHE A 178 15.33 25.29 -9.23
N GLY A 179 14.97 26.49 -8.76
CA GLY A 179 15.95 27.53 -8.41
C GLY A 179 16.59 28.26 -9.59
N THR A 180 16.24 27.91 -10.84
CA THR A 180 16.72 28.61 -12.05
C THR A 180 15.60 29.45 -12.66
N ASN A 181 15.41 30.68 -12.18
CA ASN A 181 14.43 31.59 -12.77
C ASN A 181 15.00 32.27 -14.02
N GLY A 182 14.68 31.77 -15.23
CA GLY A 182 14.51 32.49 -16.51
C GLY A 182 15.52 33.55 -16.99
N THR A 183 16.61 33.83 -16.27
CA THR A 183 17.63 34.82 -16.65
C THR A 183 18.85 34.05 -17.12
N ASN A 184 18.85 33.67 -18.39
CA ASN A 184 20.01 33.71 -19.29
C ASN A 184 19.65 33.04 -20.62
N THR A 185 19.16 33.84 -21.57
CA THR A 185 19.33 33.55 -23.00
C THR A 185 20.81 33.68 -23.35
N SER A 186 21.48 32.56 -23.63
CA SER A 186 22.52 32.42 -24.67
C SER A 186 22.97 30.97 -24.84
N SER A 187 22.50 30.38 -25.94
CA SER A 187 23.21 29.59 -26.96
C SER A 187 24.38 28.67 -26.58
N ASP A 188 24.24 27.43 -27.03
CA ASP A 188 25.28 26.48 -27.49
C ASP A 188 26.31 25.97 -26.47
N THR A 189 26.25 24.67 -26.15
CA THR A 189 27.15 23.67 -26.77
C THR A 189 26.81 22.25 -26.32
N ASN A 190 26.43 21.45 -27.31
CA ASN A 190 26.49 19.99 -27.43
C ASN A 190 27.53 19.27 -26.52
N SER A 191 27.14 18.17 -25.88
CA SER A 191 28.07 17.06 -25.63
C SER A 191 27.35 15.72 -25.61
N THR A 192 27.54 15.03 -26.74
CA THR A 192 27.29 13.63 -26.98
C THR A 192 28.21 12.75 -26.12
N SER A 193 27.65 11.63 -25.67
CA SER A 193 28.31 10.50 -25.00
C SER A 193 29.42 9.84 -25.82
N THR A 194 30.50 9.38 -25.18
CA THR A 194 31.16 8.10 -25.54
C THR A 194 31.88 7.49 -24.34
N GLU A 195 31.60 6.21 -24.08
CA GLU A 195 32.30 5.32 -23.15
C GLU A 195 33.76 5.05 -23.58
N SER A 196 34.65 4.77 -22.61
CA SER A 196 35.23 3.43 -22.40
C SER A 196 36.51 3.43 -21.56
N THR A 197 36.43 2.67 -20.47
CA THR A 197 37.42 1.74 -19.90
C THR A 197 38.88 2.15 -19.62
N ALA A 198 39.24 1.91 -18.35
CA ALA A 198 40.30 1.01 -17.88
C ALA A 198 41.46 1.62 -17.06
N SER A 199 41.44 1.20 -15.79
CA SER A 199 42.52 0.64 -14.98
C SER A 199 43.54 1.55 -14.28
N GLU A 200 43.53 1.37 -12.95
CA GLU A 200 44.67 1.08 -12.08
C GLU A 200 45.75 2.16 -11.88
N THR A 201 45.79 2.76 -10.68
CA THR A 201 46.65 2.28 -9.57
C THR A 201 46.81 3.35 -8.47
N ALA A 202 46.59 2.90 -7.24
CA ALA A 202 47.18 3.33 -5.96
C ALA A 202 46.96 4.76 -5.40
N GLN A 203 46.25 4.78 -4.26
CA GLN A 203 46.82 5.02 -2.92
C GLN A 203 47.54 6.38 -2.71
N THR A 204 46.95 7.27 -1.89
CA THR A 204 47.28 7.43 -0.46
C THR A 204 46.47 8.59 0.16
N THR A 205 45.89 8.28 1.32
CA THR A 205 45.70 9.09 2.53
C THR A 205 46.44 10.44 2.57
N GLU A 206 45.75 11.55 2.87
CA GLU A 206 45.82 12.21 4.18
C GLU A 206 45.01 13.52 4.24
N THR A 207 44.23 13.59 5.30
CA THR A 207 43.64 14.76 5.94
C THR A 207 44.68 15.83 6.26
N ALA A 208 44.42 17.10 5.91
CA ALA A 208 44.91 18.24 6.69
C ALA A 208 44.05 19.49 6.48
N THR A 209 43.52 19.97 7.60
CA THR A 209 42.72 21.17 7.79
C THR A 209 43.60 22.42 7.87
N ALA A 210 43.04 23.53 7.38
CA ALA A 210 43.19 24.93 7.83
C ALA A 210 44.55 25.66 7.66
N THR A 211 44.52 26.85 7.05
CA THR A 211 44.48 28.16 7.76
C THR A 211 45.00 29.31 6.88
N ASP A 212 44.16 30.34 6.74
CA ASP A 212 44.41 31.80 6.72
C ASP A 212 45.46 32.44 5.81
N SER A 213 45.04 33.50 5.11
CA SER A 213 45.69 34.81 5.23
C SER A 213 44.82 35.93 4.67
N ALA A 214 44.47 36.83 5.58
CA ALA A 214 43.82 38.13 5.43
C ALA A 214 44.55 39.12 4.49
N THR A 215 43.83 40.18 4.08
CA THR A 215 44.36 41.56 4.08
C THR A 215 43.22 42.56 4.27
N GLU A 216 43.35 43.37 5.32
CA GLU A 216 42.47 44.43 5.82
C GLU A 216 42.94 45.85 5.39
N VAL A 217 42.23 46.88 5.89
CA VAL A 217 42.59 48.32 6.12
C VAL A 217 41.73 49.28 5.27
N SER A 218 40.99 50.28 5.79
CA SER A 218 41.12 51.14 7.00
C SER A 218 39.75 51.75 7.39
N GLY A 219 39.33 51.77 8.66
CA GLY A 219 39.43 52.92 9.62
C GLY A 219 38.14 53.78 9.64
N THR A 220 37.49 54.21 10.75
CA THR A 220 37.95 54.55 12.11
C THR A 220 36.75 54.74 13.09
N GLY A 221 36.84 54.17 14.30
CA GLY A 221 36.37 54.69 15.62
C GLY A 221 34.87 54.62 16.01
N VAL A 222 34.42 54.42 17.26
CA VAL A 222 34.97 54.00 18.58
C VAL A 222 33.75 53.89 19.57
N LEU A 223 33.71 52.84 20.40
CA LEU A 223 33.11 52.65 21.76
C LEU A 223 31.56 52.55 22.04
N ALA A 224 31.14 51.30 22.32
CA ALA A 224 30.63 50.76 23.62
C ALA A 224 29.11 50.82 24.07
N VAL A 225 28.58 49.60 24.35
CA VAL A 225 27.58 49.13 25.37
C VAL A 225 26.04 49.17 25.11
N SER A 226 25.45 47.97 24.89
CA SER A 226 24.20 47.30 25.42
C SER A 226 22.86 48.05 25.64
N PRO A 227 21.65 47.41 25.74
CA PRO A 227 20.99 46.29 25.01
C PRO A 227 19.55 46.65 24.49
N CYS A 228 18.87 45.64 23.90
CA CYS A 228 17.39 45.37 23.89
C CYS A 228 16.56 45.48 22.57
N VAL A 229 15.82 44.37 22.37
CA VAL A 229 14.60 44.04 21.61
C VAL A 229 13.81 45.20 20.97
N SER A 230 13.39 45.01 19.72
CA SER A 230 12.31 45.77 19.09
C SER A 230 11.11 44.87 18.78
N VAL A 231 10.01 45.12 19.48
CA VAL A 231 8.65 44.63 19.18
C VAL A 231 8.00 45.62 18.22
N VAL A 232 7.43 45.15 17.11
CA VAL A 232 6.57 45.96 16.23
C VAL A 232 5.12 45.65 16.59
N THR A 233 4.44 46.62 17.17
CA THR A 233 3.01 46.59 17.48
C THR A 233 2.23 47.21 16.31
N VAL A 234 1.28 46.49 15.73
CA VAL A 234 0.31 47.04 14.77
C VAL A 234 -1.03 47.17 15.49
N THR A 235 -1.52 48.40 15.59
CA THR A 235 -2.84 48.73 16.13
C THR A 235 -3.84 48.80 14.98
N VAL A 236 -4.91 48.01 15.03
CA VAL A 236 -6.08 48.20 14.15
C VAL A 236 -7.28 48.53 15.05
N SER A 237 -7.82 49.74 14.88
CA SER A 237 -9.09 50.17 15.44
C SER A 237 -10.21 49.89 14.44
N GLY A 238 -11.29 49.25 14.88
CA GLY A 238 -12.53 49.09 14.13
C GLY A 238 -13.70 49.02 15.10
N SER A 239 -14.51 50.08 15.13
CA SER A 239 -15.69 50.26 15.97
C SER A 239 -16.94 49.65 15.31
N ALA A 240 -17.81 49.02 16.08
CA ALA A 240 -19.06 48.43 15.61
C ALA A 240 -20.18 49.47 15.48
N THR A 241 -21.03 49.33 14.45
CA THR A 241 -22.48 49.66 14.51
C THR A 241 -23.26 48.93 13.42
N THR A 242 -24.42 48.42 13.81
CA THR A 242 -25.43 47.65 13.07
C THR A 242 -26.31 48.48 12.12
N THR A 243 -26.90 47.88 11.08
CA THR A 243 -28.36 47.90 10.75
C THR A 243 -28.65 46.91 9.60
N ALA A 244 -29.74 46.16 9.72
CA ALA A 244 -30.26 45.14 8.79
C ALA A 244 -31.26 45.73 7.77
N SER A 245 -31.45 45.05 6.62
CA SER A 245 -32.79 44.89 6.00
C SER A 245 -32.81 43.84 4.89
N ASP A 246 -33.76 42.92 5.02
CA ASP A 246 -34.49 42.10 4.02
C ASP A 246 -33.76 41.38 2.88
N ALA A 247 -33.60 40.06 3.06
CA ALA A 247 -33.81 39.09 2.00
C ALA A 247 -34.45 37.81 2.57
N VAL A 248 -35.58 37.44 1.96
CA VAL A 248 -36.45 36.30 2.29
C VAL A 248 -35.75 34.97 2.00
N THR A 249 -35.83 34.05 2.95
CA THR A 249 -35.27 32.70 2.98
C THR A 249 -36.12 31.68 2.23
N VAL A 250 -35.44 30.73 1.57
CA VAL A 250 -35.96 29.37 1.33
C VAL A 250 -35.09 28.42 2.14
N SER A 251 -35.65 27.86 3.21
CA SER A 251 -34.97 26.94 4.12
C SER A 251 -35.09 25.49 3.63
N VAL A 252 -33.95 24.80 3.56
CA VAL A 252 -33.87 23.34 3.66
C VAL A 252 -32.82 22.98 4.72
N GLY A 253 -33.22 22.18 5.71
CA GLY A 253 -32.37 21.39 6.60
C GLY A 253 -31.28 22.10 7.40
N THR A 254 -31.60 22.52 8.61
CA THR A 254 -30.71 23.15 9.60
C THR A 254 -29.53 22.23 9.98
N SER A 255 -28.30 22.56 9.55
CA SER A 255 -27.08 22.18 10.29
C SER A 255 -27.02 23.01 11.57
N ALA A 256 -26.97 22.34 12.72
CA ALA A 256 -26.78 22.99 14.00
C ALA A 256 -25.41 23.69 14.02
N THR A 257 -25.42 25.02 13.86
CA THR A 257 -24.23 25.85 14.06
C THR A 257 -23.97 25.96 15.56
N ALA A 258 -23.07 25.13 16.08
CA ALA A 258 -22.57 25.28 17.45
C ALA A 258 -21.66 26.52 17.51
N THR A 259 -21.96 27.43 18.44
CA THR A 259 -21.10 28.56 18.78
C THR A 259 -19.92 28.03 19.61
N PRO A 260 -18.65 28.27 19.25
CA PRO A 260 -17.53 27.72 19.99
C PRO A 260 -17.42 28.40 21.36
N THR A 261 -17.77 27.68 22.42
CA THR A 261 -17.31 28.01 23.78
C THR A 261 -15.82 27.66 23.86
N SER A 262 -14.97 28.68 23.93
CA SER A 262 -13.52 28.56 24.07
C SER A 262 -13.15 27.95 25.43
N THR A 263 -12.97 26.63 25.43
CA THR A 263 -12.28 25.94 26.52
C THR A 263 -10.79 26.28 26.41
N SER A 264 -10.14 26.52 27.55
CA SER A 264 -8.75 27.00 27.62
C SER A 264 -7.79 26.06 26.87
N SER A 265 -6.98 26.61 25.95
CA SER A 265 -6.01 25.92 25.08
C SER A 265 -5.01 25.02 25.82
N SER A 266 -4.88 25.15 27.13
CA SER A 266 -3.98 24.34 27.95
C SER A 266 -4.36 22.86 28.08
N ALA A 267 -5.62 22.47 27.78
CA ALA A 267 -6.07 21.08 27.93
C ALA A 267 -5.98 20.24 26.64
N ILE A 268 -6.04 20.88 25.48
CA ILE A 268 -6.00 20.21 24.16
C ILE A 268 -4.70 20.47 23.39
N GLY A 269 -3.87 21.40 23.87
CA GLY A 269 -2.57 21.77 23.28
C GLY A 269 -2.63 23.01 22.40
N ASP A 270 -1.45 23.51 22.02
CA ASP A 270 -1.25 24.60 21.07
C ASP A 270 -1.14 24.05 19.63
N PHE A 271 -2.05 24.46 18.76
CA PHE A 271 -2.07 24.08 17.34
C PHE A 271 -1.17 24.95 16.46
N GLY A 272 -0.43 25.89 17.05
CA GLY A 272 0.50 26.76 16.36
C GLY A 272 -0.19 27.75 15.43
N SER A 273 0.19 27.76 14.15
CA SER A 273 -0.41 28.68 13.16
C SER A 273 -1.77 28.22 12.63
N CYS A 274 -2.20 27.00 12.95
CA CYS A 274 -3.47 26.44 12.48
C CYS A 274 -4.59 26.65 13.51
N SER A 275 -5.83 26.65 13.00
CA SER A 275 -7.03 26.65 13.83
C SER A 275 -7.19 25.32 14.58
N VAL A 276 -8.15 25.26 15.51
CA VAL A 276 -8.52 24.00 16.17
C VAL A 276 -9.15 23.07 15.11
N PRO A 277 -8.67 21.82 14.97
CA PRO A 277 -9.26 20.84 14.08
C PRO A 277 -10.77 20.70 14.21
N GLN A 278 -11.48 20.74 13.09
CA GLN A 278 -12.90 20.44 13.01
C GLN A 278 -13.22 19.82 11.64
N ILE A 279 -13.98 18.73 11.65
CA ILE A 279 -14.47 18.03 10.46
C ILE A 279 -15.97 18.19 10.37
N GLU A 280 -16.48 18.49 9.18
CA GLU A 280 -17.91 18.47 8.88
C GLU A 280 -18.29 17.27 8.01
N PHE A 281 -19.56 16.85 8.11
CA PHE A 281 -20.13 15.74 7.35
C PHE A 281 -21.43 16.18 6.66
N GLY A 282 -21.54 15.90 5.36
CA GLY A 282 -22.71 16.30 4.58
C GLY A 282 -22.62 15.92 3.10
N VAL A 283 -23.67 16.24 2.36
CA VAL A 283 -23.75 16.06 0.89
C VAL A 283 -23.25 17.30 0.14
N GLY A 284 -22.86 17.12 -1.12
CA GLY A 284 -22.56 18.24 -2.02
C GLY A 284 -21.15 18.83 -1.89
N PHE A 285 -20.30 18.26 -1.02
CA PHE A 285 -18.88 18.64 -1.00
C PHE A 285 -18.19 18.17 -2.28
N ASP A 286 -17.37 19.06 -2.88
CA ASP A 286 -16.68 18.87 -4.17
C ASP A 286 -17.54 18.26 -5.29
N ASN A 287 -18.82 18.66 -5.35
CA ASN A 287 -19.81 18.17 -6.32
C ASN A 287 -20.09 16.66 -6.25
N ARG A 288 -19.84 16.05 -5.09
CA ARG A 288 -20.16 14.64 -4.82
C ARG A 288 -21.63 14.49 -4.44
N LYS A 289 -22.21 13.34 -4.80
CA LYS A 289 -23.64 13.04 -4.53
C LYS A 289 -23.82 12.39 -3.17
N GLU A 290 -22.84 11.58 -2.79
CA GLU A 290 -22.73 10.92 -1.50
C GLU A 290 -22.44 11.91 -0.37
N THR A 291 -22.72 11.47 0.85
CA THR A 291 -22.21 12.15 2.04
C THR A 291 -20.70 11.96 2.16
N SER A 292 -20.00 13.01 2.54
CA SER A 292 -18.54 13.00 2.69
C SER A 292 -18.07 13.92 3.81
N PHE A 293 -16.80 13.78 4.18
CA PHE A 293 -16.14 14.51 5.24
C PHE A 293 -15.18 15.55 4.64
N GLN A 294 -15.10 16.74 5.21
CA GLN A 294 -14.06 17.72 4.87
C GLN A 294 -13.67 18.55 6.10
N PRO A 295 -12.46 19.17 6.11
CA PRO A 295 -12.12 20.14 7.13
C PRO A 295 -13.01 21.38 7.03
N VAL A 296 -13.47 21.89 8.18
CA VAL A 296 -14.24 23.14 8.23
C VAL A 296 -13.34 24.33 7.86
N ASP A 297 -12.14 24.39 8.44
CA ASP A 297 -11.16 25.41 8.09
C ASP A 297 -10.20 24.91 7.01
N LYS A 298 -10.57 25.17 5.75
CA LYS A 298 -9.74 24.85 4.58
C LYS A 298 -8.49 25.73 4.44
N GLN A 299 -8.36 26.80 5.23
CA GLN A 299 -7.16 27.64 5.22
C GLN A 299 -6.04 27.00 6.03
N SER A 300 -6.36 26.47 7.21
CA SER A 300 -5.41 25.68 8.01
C SER A 300 -5.23 24.27 7.44
N TYR A 301 -6.31 23.68 6.91
CA TYR A 301 -6.32 22.29 6.44
C TYR A 301 -6.85 22.23 5.00
N ASN A 302 -5.99 22.55 4.04
CA ASN A 302 -6.34 22.57 2.63
C ASN A 302 -6.48 21.15 2.06
N HIS A 303 -7.60 20.52 2.35
CA HIS A 303 -7.98 19.21 1.83
C HIS A 303 -9.40 19.26 1.27
N GLY A 304 -9.61 18.52 0.18
CA GLY A 304 -10.95 18.27 -0.35
C GLY A 304 -11.76 17.34 0.57
N SER A 305 -12.93 16.97 0.10
CA SER A 305 -13.81 16.01 0.74
C SER A 305 -13.40 14.57 0.45
N ALA A 306 -13.57 13.70 1.43
CA ALA A 306 -13.33 12.27 1.31
C ALA A 306 -14.51 11.47 1.86
N GLN A 307 -14.74 10.28 1.29
CA GLN A 307 -15.78 9.36 1.79
C GLN A 307 -15.34 8.68 3.09
N ALA A 308 -14.03 8.51 3.29
CA ALA A 308 -13.44 7.96 4.50
C ALA A 308 -12.84 9.10 5.32
N ILE A 309 -13.38 9.32 6.51
CA ILE A 309 -12.92 10.34 7.45
C ILE A 309 -11.47 10.13 7.89
N GLY A 310 -10.97 8.88 7.88
CA GLY A 310 -9.56 8.59 8.21
C GLY A 310 -8.57 9.37 7.33
N ILE A 311 -8.90 9.61 6.06
CA ILE A 311 -8.07 10.42 5.15
C ILE A 311 -8.02 11.88 5.61
N ILE A 312 -9.16 12.42 6.05
CA ILE A 312 -9.25 13.81 6.51
C ILE A 312 -8.58 13.97 7.87
N ALA A 313 -8.83 13.04 8.81
CA ALA A 313 -8.24 13.05 10.14
C ALA A 313 -6.71 12.92 10.07
N GLN A 314 -6.20 11.98 9.28
CA GLN A 314 -4.77 11.81 9.04
C GLN A 314 -4.14 13.07 8.42
N PHE A 315 -4.76 13.62 7.37
CA PHE A 315 -4.27 14.86 6.77
C PHE A 315 -4.20 16.01 7.79
N ILE A 316 -5.23 16.17 8.62
CA ILE A 316 -5.26 17.21 9.66
C ILE A 316 -4.13 17.01 10.66
N CYS A 317 -3.94 15.78 11.16
CA CYS A 317 -2.88 15.48 12.13
C CYS A 317 -1.47 15.62 11.52
N ASP A 318 -1.27 15.20 10.27
CA ASP A 318 -0.03 15.42 9.54
C ASP A 318 0.24 16.91 9.31
N THR A 319 -0.78 17.70 8.99
CA THR A 319 -0.66 19.15 8.81
C THR A 319 -0.25 19.84 10.12
N LEU A 320 -0.83 19.42 11.26
CA LEU A 320 -0.43 19.90 12.58
C LEU A 320 1.05 19.66 12.88
N VAL A 321 1.57 18.50 12.48
CA VAL A 321 2.97 18.11 12.67
C VAL A 321 3.91 18.87 11.72
N ASN A 322 3.55 18.94 10.45
CA ASN A 322 4.46 19.33 9.38
C ASN A 322 4.41 20.83 9.04
N SER A 323 3.29 21.51 9.29
CA SER A 323 3.05 22.86 8.78
C SER A 323 2.59 23.85 9.85
N CYS A 324 1.84 23.39 10.85
CA CYS A 324 1.26 24.29 11.86
C CYS A 324 2.23 24.60 13.01
N GLY A 325 3.24 23.77 13.23
CA GLY A 325 4.13 23.90 14.39
C GLY A 325 3.44 23.57 15.72
N ALA A 326 2.48 22.64 15.70
CA ALA A 326 1.73 22.25 16.88
C ALA A 326 2.63 21.67 17.98
N ASP A 327 2.24 21.84 19.23
CA ASP A 327 2.97 21.28 20.38
C ASP A 327 2.71 19.77 20.55
N ALA A 328 3.44 19.14 21.47
CA ALA A 328 3.31 17.70 21.72
C ALA A 328 1.91 17.31 22.24
N THR A 329 1.24 18.21 22.97
CA THR A 329 -0.11 17.97 23.51
C THR A 329 -1.13 17.98 22.38
N ALA A 330 -1.07 18.95 21.47
CA ALA A 330 -1.93 19.06 20.30
C ALA A 330 -1.77 17.85 19.36
N LYS A 331 -0.54 17.37 19.19
CA LYS A 331 -0.27 16.13 18.43
C LYS A 331 -0.90 14.90 19.09
N ALA A 332 -0.77 14.77 20.41
CA ALA A 332 -1.38 13.66 21.15
C ALA A 332 -2.92 13.74 21.16
N THR A 333 -3.48 14.95 21.26
CA THR A 333 -4.92 15.20 21.13
C THR A 333 -5.40 14.80 19.73
N CYS A 334 -4.64 15.12 18.67
CA CYS A 334 -5.00 14.75 17.31
C CYS A 334 -4.98 13.22 17.10
N ALA A 335 -3.96 12.52 17.61
CA ALA A 335 -3.93 11.05 17.60
C ALA A 335 -5.12 10.43 18.37
N THR A 336 -5.55 11.09 19.47
CA THR A 336 -6.76 10.68 20.20
C THR A 336 -8.02 10.87 19.34
N ALA A 337 -8.08 11.93 18.54
CA ALA A 337 -9.19 12.20 17.61
C ALA A 337 -9.24 11.19 16.46
N GLU A 338 -8.09 10.77 15.91
CA GLU A 338 -8.01 9.67 14.93
C GLU A 338 -8.55 8.36 15.50
N ASN A 339 -8.22 8.04 16.76
CA ASN A 339 -8.75 6.86 17.43
C ASN A 339 -10.26 6.96 17.70
N ALA A 340 -10.76 8.15 18.06
CA ALA A 340 -12.19 8.38 18.30
C ALA A 340 -13.02 8.13 17.04
N VAL A 341 -12.51 8.52 15.87
CA VAL A 341 -13.12 8.26 14.55
C VAL A 341 -13.33 6.76 14.28
N ASN A 342 -12.39 5.92 14.71
CA ASN A 342 -12.42 4.47 14.48
C ASN A 342 -13.42 3.73 15.38
N ASN A 343 -13.88 4.36 16.47
CA ASN A 343 -14.83 3.81 17.41
C ASN A 343 -16.30 4.16 17.10
N ALA A 344 -16.53 4.96 16.05
CA ALA A 344 -17.87 5.36 15.60
C ALA A 344 -18.28 4.63 14.31
N PRO A 345 -19.59 4.47 14.03
CA PRO A 345 -20.07 3.73 12.85
C PRO A 345 -19.49 4.28 11.55
N ALA A 346 -18.83 3.42 10.78
CA ALA A 346 -18.11 3.81 9.58
C ALA A 346 -19.02 4.49 8.54
N LYS A 347 -18.49 5.49 7.84
CA LYS A 347 -19.17 6.29 6.81
C LYS A 347 -20.40 7.05 7.30
N THR A 348 -20.49 7.33 8.59
CA THR A 348 -21.58 8.14 9.18
C THR A 348 -21.06 9.41 9.80
N GLY A 349 -21.95 10.39 9.96
CA GLY A 349 -21.63 11.63 10.67
C GLY A 349 -21.19 11.43 12.12
N GLY A 350 -21.52 10.29 12.73
CA GLY A 350 -21.05 9.95 14.08
C GLY A 350 -19.52 9.88 14.18
N GLN A 351 -18.80 9.62 13.09
CA GLN A 351 -17.34 9.69 13.09
C GLN A 351 -16.82 11.12 13.16
N ALA A 352 -17.48 12.08 12.49
CA ALA A 352 -17.14 13.49 12.58
C ALA A 352 -17.45 14.04 13.99
N ASP A 353 -18.56 13.61 14.60
CA ASP A 353 -18.88 13.95 15.99
C ASP A 353 -17.83 13.42 16.97
N ALA A 354 -17.39 12.17 16.79
CA ALA A 354 -16.35 11.57 17.62
C ALA A 354 -15.01 12.32 17.49
N PHE A 355 -14.62 12.72 16.27
CA PHE A 355 -13.44 13.55 16.03
C PHE A 355 -13.55 14.92 16.73
N ASN A 356 -14.64 15.65 16.46
CA ASN A 356 -14.87 17.00 16.97
C ASN A 356 -14.93 17.04 18.49
N ALA A 357 -15.51 16.00 19.12
CA ALA A 357 -15.63 15.90 20.57
C ALA A 357 -14.27 15.88 21.28
N VAL A 358 -13.22 15.32 20.67
CA VAL A 358 -11.86 15.30 21.25
C VAL A 358 -11.27 16.70 21.35
N PHE A 359 -11.66 17.61 20.46
CA PHE A 359 -11.28 19.02 20.50
C PHE A 359 -12.25 19.88 21.31
N GLY A 360 -13.20 19.26 22.01
CA GLY A 360 -14.22 19.96 22.80
C GLY A 360 -15.31 20.62 21.95
N ILE A 361 -15.43 20.23 20.68
CA ILE A 361 -16.44 20.74 19.75
C ILE A 361 -17.59 19.74 19.71
N THR A 362 -18.79 20.17 20.10
CA THR A 362 -20.00 19.34 19.99
C THR A 362 -20.65 19.56 18.64
N THR A 363 -20.80 18.48 17.88
CA THR A 363 -21.59 18.43 16.64
C THR A 363 -22.63 17.31 16.75
N ASP A 364 -23.62 17.32 15.85
CA ASP A 364 -24.71 16.32 15.80
C ASP A 364 -24.88 15.78 14.37
N PHE A 365 -23.77 15.40 13.75
CA PHE A 365 -23.78 14.81 12.41
C PHE A 365 -24.29 13.37 12.41
N ALA A 366 -24.29 12.68 13.55
CA ALA A 366 -24.93 11.37 13.73
C ALA A 366 -26.45 11.41 13.44
N SER A 367 -27.08 12.59 13.52
CA SER A 367 -28.46 12.79 13.09
C SER A 367 -28.63 12.81 11.56
N VAL A 368 -27.57 13.06 10.79
CA VAL A 368 -27.58 13.16 9.33
C VAL A 368 -27.57 11.76 8.72
N ALA A 369 -28.55 11.47 7.87
CA ALA A 369 -28.59 10.22 7.11
C ALA A 369 -27.47 10.19 6.06
N ALA A 370 -26.71 9.10 6.00
CA ALA A 370 -25.67 8.91 5.01
C ALA A 370 -26.28 8.68 3.62
N VAL A 371 -25.61 9.18 2.58
CA VAL A 371 -26.02 9.06 1.19
C VAL A 371 -24.94 8.32 0.41
N ASP A 372 -25.33 7.36 -0.42
CA ASP A 372 -24.43 6.58 -1.28
C ASP A 372 -24.01 7.34 -2.56
N ASP A 373 -23.10 6.75 -3.35
CA ASP A 373 -22.55 7.34 -4.58
C ASP A 373 -23.60 7.54 -5.68
N GLN A 374 -24.78 6.91 -5.54
CA GLN A 374 -25.91 7.05 -6.43
C GLN A 374 -26.91 8.13 -5.96
N GLY A 375 -26.71 8.70 -4.77
CA GLY A 375 -27.57 9.72 -4.19
C GLY A 375 -28.74 9.14 -3.36
N ASN A 376 -28.70 7.86 -3.00
CA ASN A 376 -29.73 7.23 -2.18
C ASN A 376 -29.34 7.24 -0.69
N ILE A 377 -30.35 7.33 0.18
CA ILE A 377 -30.15 7.26 1.62
C ILE A 377 -29.78 5.83 2.03
N VAL A 378 -28.70 5.68 2.80
CA VAL A 378 -28.24 4.40 3.34
C VAL A 378 -29.10 4.03 4.55
N ALA A 379 -29.86 2.94 4.43
CA ALA A 379 -30.74 2.46 5.49
C ALA A 379 -29.97 2.15 6.79
N GLY A 380 -30.50 2.60 7.93
CA GLY A 380 -29.87 2.42 9.25
C GLY A 380 -28.87 3.51 9.64
N THR A 381 -28.74 4.58 8.85
CA THR A 381 -27.93 5.77 9.19
C THR A 381 -28.82 7.00 9.45
N GLY A 382 -28.36 7.89 10.34
CA GLY A 382 -29.14 9.05 10.80
C GLY A 382 -30.15 8.71 11.90
N SER A 383 -30.27 9.56 12.90
CA SER A 383 -31.37 9.47 13.86
C SER A 383 -32.67 9.87 13.16
N SER A 384 -33.51 8.89 12.88
CA SER A 384 -34.86 9.09 12.36
C SER A 384 -35.73 9.77 13.43
N SER A 385 -35.60 11.09 13.56
CA SER A 385 -36.70 11.89 14.09
C SER A 385 -37.79 11.90 13.03
N ASN A 386 -38.75 11.02 13.24
CA ASN A 386 -40.00 10.86 12.53
C ASN A 386 -40.68 12.23 12.32
N SER A 387 -40.37 12.92 11.22
CA SER A 387 -41.19 14.00 10.69
C SER A 387 -42.32 13.37 9.89
N THR A 388 -43.34 12.91 10.61
CA THR A 388 -44.67 12.75 10.04
C THR A 388 -45.29 14.15 9.96
N ASP A 389 -45.39 14.70 8.75
CA ASP A 389 -46.43 15.68 8.46
C ASP A 389 -47.29 15.23 7.27
N THR A 390 -48.32 14.48 7.66
CA THR A 390 -49.71 14.43 7.18
C THR A 390 -50.11 15.22 5.93
N THR A 391 -50.71 14.52 4.97
CA THR A 391 -52.09 14.77 4.46
C THR A 391 -52.60 13.48 3.76
N SER A 392 -53.46 12.65 4.38
CA SER A 392 -54.93 12.75 4.51
C SER A 392 -55.65 11.75 3.60
N THR A 393 -56.23 10.67 4.17
CA THR A 393 -57.69 10.42 4.18
C THR A 393 -58.08 9.20 5.02
N ALA A 394 -58.74 9.48 6.14
CA ALA A 394 -59.80 8.78 6.88
C ALA A 394 -60.07 7.27 6.66
N SER A 395 -60.09 6.49 7.75
CA SER A 395 -61.31 6.27 8.57
C SER A 395 -61.08 5.30 9.74
N ALA A 396 -61.55 5.70 10.94
CA ALA A 396 -62.25 4.94 12.00
C ALA A 396 -61.71 3.54 12.43
N SER A 397 -61.58 3.14 13.69
CA SER A 397 -61.93 3.67 15.01
C SER A 397 -61.29 2.78 16.10
N ASP A 398 -61.13 3.38 17.29
CA ASP A 398 -61.15 2.77 18.64
C ASP A 398 -59.86 2.23 19.30
N SER A 399 -59.82 2.47 20.61
CA SER A 399 -58.73 2.41 21.60
C SER A 399 -58.72 1.06 22.35
N PRO A 400 -57.95 0.84 23.45
CA PRO A 400 -56.49 0.76 23.58
C PRO A 400 -56.01 -0.57 24.25
N ALA A 401 -54.68 -0.68 24.39
CA ALA A 401 -53.94 -1.26 25.53
C ALA A 401 -53.51 -2.75 25.57
N THR A 402 -52.33 -2.88 26.20
CA THR A 402 -51.78 -4.00 27.00
C THR A 402 -51.07 -5.18 26.33
N ALA A 403 -49.74 -5.15 26.51
CA ALA A 403 -48.87 -6.18 27.09
C ALA A 403 -49.31 -7.66 27.05
N SER A 404 -48.41 -8.49 26.53
CA SER A 404 -47.76 -9.61 27.24
C SER A 404 -47.63 -10.87 26.38
N ALA A 405 -46.49 -11.53 26.59
CA ALA A 405 -45.99 -12.74 25.95
C ALA A 405 -46.99 -13.90 25.85
N THR A 406 -46.82 -14.76 24.84
CA THR A 406 -46.38 -16.17 25.00
C THR A 406 -46.23 -16.85 23.64
N SER A 407 -45.17 -17.64 23.54
CA SER A 407 -44.72 -18.54 22.49
C SER A 407 -45.76 -19.55 21.97
N VAL A 408 -45.68 -19.88 20.67
CA VAL A 408 -45.60 -21.30 20.23
C VAL A 408 -44.77 -21.42 18.96
N ALA A 409 -43.89 -22.40 18.98
CA ALA A 409 -42.93 -22.76 17.97
C ALA A 409 -43.56 -23.41 16.73
N ALA A 410 -42.88 -23.26 15.59
CA ALA A 410 -42.77 -24.30 14.58
C ALA A 410 -41.29 -24.45 14.22
N ALA A 411 -40.71 -25.54 14.70
CA ALA A 411 -39.37 -26.02 14.38
C ALA A 411 -39.42 -26.94 13.16
N THR A 412 -38.36 -26.92 12.35
CA THR A 412 -37.59 -28.09 11.85
C THR A 412 -36.47 -27.53 10.96
N ASP A 413 -35.23 -27.49 11.45
CA ASP A 413 -34.17 -28.54 11.39
C ASP A 413 -33.56 -28.65 9.99
N ALA A 414 -32.25 -28.79 9.76
CA ALA A 414 -31.01 -28.85 10.55
C ALA A 414 -29.87 -28.74 9.48
N SER A 415 -28.61 -28.41 9.74
CA SER A 415 -27.73 -28.97 10.76
C SER A 415 -26.54 -28.06 11.04
N SER A 416 -26.26 -27.89 12.32
CA SER A 416 -25.04 -27.35 12.90
C SER A 416 -23.91 -28.38 12.86
N ALA A 417 -22.68 -27.92 12.70
CA ALA A 417 -21.47 -28.63 13.11
C ALA A 417 -20.81 -27.88 14.28
N SER A 418 -20.90 -28.54 15.44
CA SER A 418 -20.15 -28.44 16.69
C SER A 418 -19.40 -27.14 17.05
N GLN A 419 -19.97 -26.43 18.02
CA GLN A 419 -19.31 -25.37 18.79
C GLN A 419 -18.62 -26.04 20.01
N SER A 420 -17.29 -26.08 20.01
CA SER A 420 -16.51 -26.42 21.22
C SER A 420 -16.28 -25.16 22.04
N THR A 421 -17.07 -25.01 23.10
CA THR A 421 -16.75 -24.16 24.25
C THR A 421 -15.49 -24.68 24.95
N SER A 422 -14.43 -23.88 24.96
CA SER A 422 -13.28 -24.07 25.84
C SER A 422 -13.18 -22.90 26.82
N THR A 423 -13.39 -23.25 28.08
CA THR A 423 -13.23 -22.44 29.28
C THR A 423 -11.86 -21.77 29.33
N SER A 424 -11.83 -20.43 29.37
CA SER A 424 -10.64 -19.63 29.61
C SER A 424 -10.10 -19.92 31.01
N THR A 425 -9.11 -20.80 31.11
CA THR A 425 -8.32 -20.96 32.34
C THR A 425 -7.05 -20.13 32.16
N SER A 426 -7.02 -19.01 32.86
CA SER A 426 -5.89 -18.09 32.97
C SER A 426 -4.65 -18.85 33.44
N THR A 427 -3.70 -19.09 32.53
CA THR A 427 -2.43 -19.72 32.88
C THR A 427 -1.27 -18.89 32.32
N SER A 428 -0.69 -18.08 33.21
CA SER A 428 0.70 -17.58 33.25
C SER A 428 1.31 -17.05 31.95
N SER A 429 1.19 -15.73 31.78
CA SER A 429 1.71 -14.85 30.73
C SER A 429 3.26 -14.73 30.63
N THR A 430 4.03 -15.76 30.98
CA THR A 430 5.50 -15.64 30.99
C THR A 430 6.19 -16.16 29.73
N SER A 431 5.56 -17.01 28.92
CA SER A 431 6.19 -17.60 27.72
C SER A 431 5.77 -17.00 26.38
N ILE A 432 4.60 -16.35 26.30
CA ILE A 432 4.07 -15.72 25.07
C ILE A 432 4.03 -14.18 25.16
N GLY A 433 4.50 -13.61 26.28
CA GLY A 433 4.49 -12.18 26.56
C GLY A 433 3.17 -11.64 27.11
N ASN A 434 3.18 -10.35 27.44
CA ASN A 434 2.03 -9.58 27.90
C ASN A 434 1.44 -8.76 26.75
N PHE A 435 0.17 -8.98 26.44
CA PHE A 435 -0.57 -8.28 25.38
C PHE A 435 -1.18 -6.95 25.83
N GLY A 436 -0.86 -6.51 27.05
CA GLY A 436 -1.28 -5.24 27.61
C GLY A 436 -2.78 -5.17 27.86
N SER A 437 -3.48 -4.19 27.26
CA SER A 437 -4.94 -4.04 27.38
C SER A 437 -5.73 -4.97 26.47
N CYS A 438 -5.08 -5.63 25.51
CA CYS A 438 -5.73 -6.53 24.57
C CYS A 438 -5.76 -7.98 25.06
N SER A 439 -6.71 -8.75 24.54
CA SER A 439 -6.76 -10.20 24.74
C SER A 439 -5.57 -10.89 24.08
N VAL A 440 -5.40 -12.19 24.34
CA VAL A 440 -4.50 -13.00 23.52
C VAL A 440 -5.07 -13.07 22.10
N PRO A 441 -4.26 -12.86 21.03
CA PRO A 441 -4.72 -13.01 19.66
C PRO A 441 -5.31 -14.39 19.36
N GLN A 442 -6.44 -14.39 18.66
CA GLN A 442 -7.05 -15.60 18.11
C GLN A 442 -7.82 -15.25 16.83
N ILE A 443 -7.68 -16.07 15.80
CA ILE A 443 -8.38 -15.93 14.51
C ILE A 443 -9.32 -17.12 14.32
N LYS A 444 -10.53 -16.86 13.82
CA LYS A 444 -11.48 -17.88 13.37
C LYS A 444 -11.54 -17.91 11.84
N PHE A 445 -11.93 -19.05 11.28
CA PHE A 445 -12.10 -19.26 9.85
C PHE A 445 -13.45 -19.92 9.55
N GLY A 446 -14.17 -19.41 8.56
CA GLY A 446 -15.48 -19.93 8.18
C GLY A 446 -16.25 -19.03 7.22
N VAL A 447 -17.48 -19.41 6.88
CA VAL A 447 -18.39 -18.64 6.00
C VAL A 447 -19.26 -17.67 6.79
N GLY A 448 -19.78 -16.64 6.12
CA GLY A 448 -20.81 -15.76 6.68
C GLY A 448 -20.29 -14.59 7.53
N PHE A 449 -18.98 -14.43 7.69
CA PHE A 449 -18.41 -13.24 8.32
C PHE A 449 -18.63 -12.01 7.43
N ASP A 450 -19.08 -10.90 8.02
CA ASP A 450 -19.53 -9.67 7.34
C ASP A 450 -20.50 -9.87 6.16
N GLY A 451 -21.29 -10.94 6.18
CA GLY A 451 -22.21 -11.26 5.09
C GLY A 451 -21.53 -11.80 3.81
N ARG A 452 -20.24 -12.14 3.88
CA ARG A 452 -19.51 -12.84 2.81
C ARG A 452 -20.05 -14.25 2.61
N LYS A 453 -19.99 -14.73 1.36
CA LYS A 453 -20.41 -16.10 1.01
C LYS A 453 -19.25 -17.08 1.08
N GLU A 454 -18.07 -16.59 0.74
CA GLU A 454 -16.82 -17.31 0.81
C GLU A 454 -16.36 -17.58 2.25
N THR A 455 -15.46 -18.54 2.41
CA THR A 455 -14.73 -18.70 3.67
C THR A 455 -13.76 -17.53 3.86
N SER A 456 -13.68 -17.00 5.08
CA SER A 456 -12.82 -15.87 5.43
C SER A 456 -12.29 -15.97 6.86
N PHE A 457 -11.28 -15.16 7.15
CA PHE A 457 -10.61 -15.05 8.44
C PHE A 457 -11.11 -13.82 9.19
N GLU A 458 -11.34 -13.93 10.49
CA GLU A 458 -11.76 -12.81 11.34
C GLU A 458 -11.16 -12.96 12.76
N PRO A 459 -10.76 -11.88 13.43
CA PRO A 459 -10.39 -11.94 14.84
C PRO A 459 -11.56 -12.45 15.70
N VAL A 460 -11.25 -13.25 16.72
CA VAL A 460 -12.28 -13.72 17.66
C VAL A 460 -12.73 -12.60 18.60
N ASP A 461 -11.76 -11.83 19.14
CA ASP A 461 -12.06 -10.68 19.98
C ASP A 461 -12.01 -9.38 19.18
N LEU A 462 -13.19 -8.97 18.69
CA LEU A 462 -13.36 -7.72 17.97
C LEU A 462 -13.27 -6.47 18.87
N GLN A 463 -13.20 -6.61 20.20
CA GLN A 463 -12.96 -5.48 21.09
C GLN A 463 -11.48 -5.10 21.13
N SER A 464 -10.60 -6.11 21.24
CA SER A 464 -9.15 -5.92 21.18
C SER A 464 -8.65 -5.72 19.74
N TYR A 465 -9.29 -6.39 18.78
CA TYR A 465 -8.88 -6.43 17.39
C TYR A 465 -10.08 -6.16 16.48
N ASN A 466 -10.52 -4.89 16.44
CA ASN A 466 -11.65 -4.45 15.63
C ASN A 466 -11.30 -4.40 14.14
N HIS A 467 -11.27 -5.57 13.51
CA HIS A 467 -11.09 -5.73 12.09
C HIS A 467 -12.14 -6.70 11.58
N GLY A 468 -12.77 -6.36 10.45
CA GLY A 468 -13.71 -7.26 9.79
C GLY A 468 -13.01 -8.48 9.19
N SER A 469 -13.80 -9.30 8.54
CA SER A 469 -13.34 -10.48 7.82
C SER A 469 -12.59 -10.17 6.54
N ALA A 470 -11.55 -10.97 6.27
CA ALA A 470 -10.75 -10.91 5.05
C ALA A 470 -10.54 -12.31 4.48
N GLN A 471 -10.45 -12.43 3.15
CA GLN A 471 -10.09 -13.68 2.49
C GLN A 471 -8.61 -14.03 2.69
N ALA A 472 -7.74 -13.02 2.71
CA ALA A 472 -6.32 -13.20 2.99
C ALA A 472 -6.05 -12.99 4.49
N ILE A 473 -5.62 -14.05 5.17
CA ILE A 473 -5.27 -14.01 6.60
C ILE A 473 -4.16 -13.00 6.93
N GLY A 474 -3.26 -12.72 5.98
CA GLY A 474 -2.18 -11.74 6.17
C GLY A 474 -2.67 -10.34 6.56
N ILE A 475 -3.84 -9.93 6.07
CA ILE A 475 -4.46 -8.65 6.44
C ILE A 475 -4.90 -8.66 7.91
N ILE A 476 -5.47 -9.77 8.37
CA ILE A 476 -5.94 -9.94 9.76
C ILE A 476 -4.74 -9.99 10.71
N THR A 477 -3.71 -10.77 10.37
CA THR A 477 -2.55 -10.96 11.24
C THR A 477 -1.71 -9.70 11.35
N GLN A 478 -1.49 -9.00 10.23
CA GLN A 478 -0.82 -7.71 10.23
C GLN A 478 -1.55 -6.71 11.11
N PHE A 479 -2.88 -6.58 10.94
CA PHE A 479 -3.67 -5.71 11.79
C PHE A 479 -3.56 -6.07 13.27
N ILE A 480 -3.69 -7.36 13.62
CA ILE A 480 -3.57 -7.82 15.01
C ILE A 480 -2.20 -7.44 15.58
N CYS A 481 -1.11 -7.72 14.86
CA CYS A 481 0.24 -7.42 15.33
C CYS A 481 0.50 -5.91 15.40
N ASP A 482 -0.05 -5.11 14.50
CA ASP A 482 0.00 -3.65 14.56
C ASP A 482 -0.78 -3.11 15.76
N GLN A 483 -1.96 -3.66 16.08
CA GLN A 483 -2.71 -3.28 17.28
C GLN A 483 -1.92 -3.56 18.56
N LEU A 484 -1.20 -4.67 18.62
CA LEU A 484 -0.32 -4.97 19.77
C LEU A 484 0.75 -3.90 19.99
N VAL A 485 1.27 -3.31 18.91
CA VAL A 485 2.27 -2.25 18.96
C VAL A 485 1.65 -0.91 19.33
N ASN A 486 0.55 -0.55 18.68
CA ASN A 486 0.05 0.82 18.65
C ASN A 486 -1.01 1.10 19.73
N SER A 487 -1.82 0.10 20.09
CA SER A 487 -3.04 0.31 20.89
C SER A 487 -3.05 -0.49 22.19
N CYS A 488 -2.48 -1.69 22.17
CA CYS A 488 -2.58 -2.61 23.29
C CYS A 488 -1.51 -2.37 24.37
N GLY A 489 -0.40 -1.70 24.02
CA GLY A 489 0.74 -1.57 24.92
C GLY A 489 1.43 -2.90 25.23
N ALA A 490 1.46 -3.82 24.24
CA ALA A 490 2.07 -5.13 24.41
C ALA A 490 3.59 -5.03 24.66
N ASP A 491 4.13 -5.99 25.41
CA ASP A 491 5.56 -6.06 25.66
C ASP A 491 6.34 -6.61 24.45
N ALA A 492 7.67 -6.54 24.50
CA ALA A 492 8.54 -6.99 23.42
C ALA A 492 8.38 -8.50 23.12
N THR A 493 8.06 -9.31 24.13
CA THR A 493 7.86 -10.76 23.97
C THR A 493 6.57 -11.02 23.20
N ALA A 494 5.47 -10.34 23.55
CA ALA A 494 4.19 -10.47 22.86
C ALA A 494 4.27 -10.02 21.40
N LYS A 495 5.04 -8.95 21.11
CA LYS A 495 5.32 -8.50 19.74
C LYS A 495 6.11 -9.55 18.95
N ALA A 496 7.15 -10.14 19.54
CA ALA A 496 7.93 -11.20 18.91
C ALA A 496 7.11 -12.49 18.71
N THR A 497 6.24 -12.83 19.65
CA THR A 497 5.29 -13.95 19.51
C THR A 497 4.31 -13.69 18.38
N CYS A 498 3.81 -12.46 18.21
CA CYS A 498 2.95 -12.11 17.07
C CYS A 498 3.66 -12.24 15.72
N ALA A 499 4.90 -11.74 15.61
CA ALA A 499 5.71 -11.94 14.40
C ALA A 499 6.00 -13.43 14.11
N THR A 500 6.13 -14.26 15.15
CA THR A 500 6.22 -15.72 15.00
C THR A 500 4.93 -16.33 14.46
N ALA A 501 3.78 -15.82 14.90
CA ALA A 501 2.47 -16.25 14.41
C ALA A 501 2.23 -15.86 12.94
N GLU A 502 2.68 -14.67 12.50
CA GLU A 502 2.67 -14.27 11.09
C GLU A 502 3.51 -15.22 10.22
N ASN A 503 4.68 -15.64 10.71
CA ASN A 503 5.52 -16.60 10.01
C ASN A 503 4.90 -18.01 9.97
N ALA A 504 4.20 -18.43 11.03
CA ALA A 504 3.52 -19.73 11.07
C ALA A 504 2.43 -19.81 9.99
N VAL A 505 1.70 -18.71 9.77
CA VAL A 505 0.67 -18.56 8.74
C VAL A 505 1.22 -18.74 7.32
N ASN A 506 2.44 -18.26 7.05
CA ASN A 506 3.09 -18.37 5.75
C ASN A 506 3.53 -19.80 5.40
N ASN A 507 3.59 -20.70 6.39
CA ASN A 507 3.97 -22.11 6.19
C ASN A 507 2.77 -23.05 6.05
N ALA A 508 1.55 -22.54 6.19
CA ALA A 508 0.32 -23.29 6.00
C ALA A 508 -0.28 -23.08 4.59
N PRO A 509 -1.07 -24.03 4.05
CA PRO A 509 -1.69 -23.88 2.73
C PRO A 509 -2.52 -22.59 2.65
N ALA A 510 -2.23 -21.75 1.65
CA ALA A 510 -2.87 -20.46 1.48
C ALA A 510 -4.39 -20.57 1.32
N GLU A 511 -5.13 -19.61 1.88
CA GLU A 511 -6.58 -19.46 1.82
C GLU A 511 -7.36 -20.62 2.45
N THR A 512 -6.71 -21.38 3.35
CA THR A 512 -7.34 -22.47 4.10
C THR A 512 -7.39 -22.18 5.59
N GLY A 513 -8.31 -22.83 6.30
CA GLY A 513 -8.39 -22.77 7.76
C GLY A 513 -7.11 -23.23 8.46
N GLY A 514 -6.25 -24.02 7.79
CA GLY A 514 -4.94 -24.40 8.32
C GLY A 514 -4.03 -23.21 8.63
N GLN A 515 -4.23 -22.06 7.97
CA GLN A 515 -3.50 -20.84 8.32
C GLN A 515 -3.96 -20.26 9.66
N ALA A 516 -5.26 -20.27 9.95
CA ALA A 516 -5.80 -19.85 11.25
C ALA A 516 -5.33 -20.79 12.36
N ASP A 517 -5.27 -22.10 12.09
CA ASP A 517 -4.73 -23.09 13.03
C ASP A 517 -3.25 -22.82 13.34
N ALA A 518 -2.45 -22.55 12.32
CA ALA A 518 -1.03 -22.23 12.48
C ALA A 518 -0.81 -20.95 13.29
N PHE A 519 -1.62 -19.91 13.06
CA PHE A 519 -1.61 -18.68 13.86
C PHE A 519 -1.96 -18.94 15.33
N ASN A 520 -3.10 -19.58 15.57
CA ASN A 520 -3.64 -19.85 16.91
C ASN A 520 -2.68 -20.73 17.73
N ALA A 521 -2.01 -21.69 17.09
CA ALA A 521 -1.07 -22.60 17.74
C ALA A 521 0.12 -21.86 18.38
N VAL A 522 0.59 -20.75 17.81
CA VAL A 522 1.68 -19.94 18.38
C VAL A 522 1.30 -19.32 19.73
N PHE A 523 0.01 -19.04 19.92
CA PHE A 523 -0.53 -18.55 21.20
C PHE A 523 -0.99 -19.68 22.14
N GLY A 524 -0.69 -20.94 21.79
CA GLY A 524 -1.09 -22.11 22.56
C GLY A 524 -2.57 -22.47 22.43
N ILE A 525 -3.25 -21.93 21.42
CA ILE A 525 -4.67 -22.18 21.15
C ILE A 525 -4.77 -23.24 20.05
N THR A 526 -5.40 -24.37 20.36
CA THR A 526 -5.64 -25.43 19.36
C THR A 526 -6.99 -25.20 18.69
N THR A 527 -6.97 -25.07 17.37
CA THR A 527 -8.16 -25.06 16.51
C THR A 527 -8.02 -26.14 15.43
N ASP A 528 -9.13 -26.47 14.75
CA ASP A 528 -9.19 -27.48 13.68
C ASP A 528 -9.95 -26.91 12.48
N PHE A 529 -9.52 -25.74 12.01
CA PHE A 529 -10.09 -25.08 10.85
C PHE A 529 -9.60 -25.69 9.54
N ALA A 530 -8.48 -26.43 9.54
CA ALA A 530 -8.02 -27.21 8.39
C ALA A 530 -9.07 -28.25 7.90
N ALA A 531 -9.97 -28.69 8.79
CA ALA A 531 -11.09 -29.55 8.45
C ALA A 531 -12.28 -28.81 7.79
N VAL A 532 -12.29 -27.47 7.79
CA VAL A 532 -13.37 -26.66 7.19
C VAL A 532 -13.18 -26.59 5.68
N ALA A 533 -14.23 -26.95 4.94
CA ALA A 533 -14.23 -26.83 3.48
C ALA A 533 -14.15 -25.36 3.06
N VAL A 534 -13.21 -25.05 2.16
CA VAL A 534 -13.08 -23.71 1.56
C VAL A 534 -14.27 -23.46 0.63
N VAL A 535 -14.84 -22.27 0.71
CA VAL A 535 -16.00 -21.84 -0.09
C VAL A 535 -15.60 -20.61 -0.90
N ASP A 536 -15.91 -20.61 -2.19
CA ASP A 536 -15.65 -19.50 -3.12
C ASP A 536 -16.64 -18.32 -2.94
N ASP A 537 -16.41 -17.22 -3.64
CA ASP A 537 -17.22 -16.00 -3.60
C ASP A 537 -18.63 -16.19 -4.19
N GLN A 538 -18.89 -17.30 -4.89
CA GLN A 538 -20.22 -17.69 -5.32
C GLN A 538 -20.94 -18.62 -4.33
N GLY A 539 -20.28 -19.04 -3.25
CA GLY A 539 -20.84 -19.90 -2.22
C GLY A 539 -20.70 -21.41 -2.51
N ASN A 540 -19.84 -21.80 -3.46
CA ASN A 540 -19.57 -23.21 -3.75
C ASN A 540 -18.35 -23.71 -2.99
N THR A 541 -18.40 -24.97 -2.53
CA THR A 541 -17.25 -25.62 -1.91
C THR A 541 -16.17 -25.97 -2.94
N VAL A 542 -14.95 -25.51 -2.72
CA VAL A 542 -13.78 -25.80 -3.56
C VAL A 542 -13.29 -27.23 -3.27
N SER A 543 -13.40 -28.14 -4.24
CA SER A 543 -13.01 -29.54 -4.07
C SER A 543 -11.48 -29.69 -4.07
N GLY A 544 -10.91 -30.03 -2.90
CA GLY A 544 -9.48 -30.29 -2.72
C GLY A 544 -8.86 -29.75 -1.43
N SER A 545 -9.54 -28.83 -0.73
CA SER A 545 -8.93 -28.07 0.38
C SER A 545 -9.03 -28.69 1.79
N ALA A 546 -9.76 -29.79 1.98
CA ALA A 546 -9.83 -30.46 3.28
C ALA A 546 -8.76 -31.55 3.38
N THR A 547 -7.57 -31.22 3.89
CA THR A 547 -6.56 -32.24 4.21
C THR A 547 -6.68 -32.61 5.68
N GLY A 548 -7.24 -33.79 5.96
CA GLY A 548 -7.31 -34.35 7.30
C GLY A 548 -5.92 -34.46 7.93
N SER A 549 -5.78 -33.88 9.12
CA SER A 549 -4.52 -33.76 9.84
C SER A 549 -4.09 -35.06 10.55
N THR A 550 -2.79 -35.33 10.54
CA THR A 550 -2.11 -35.97 11.67
C THR A 550 -0.96 -35.07 12.12
N VAL A 551 -1.23 -34.09 13.00
CA VAL A 551 -0.17 -33.39 13.73
C VAL A 551 0.38 -34.33 14.80
N ALA A 552 1.66 -34.69 14.69
CA ALA A 552 2.38 -35.36 15.77
C ALA A 552 2.77 -34.32 16.84
N ASN A 553 2.26 -34.56 18.04
CA ASN A 553 2.50 -33.83 19.28
C ASN A 553 3.99 -33.81 19.67
N SER A 554 4.54 -32.65 20.04
CA SER A 554 5.61 -32.55 21.06
C SER A 554 5.74 -31.12 21.61
N ALA A 555 5.28 -30.96 22.84
CA ALA A 555 5.63 -29.84 23.71
C ALA A 555 6.74 -30.26 24.70
N THR A 556 7.67 -29.32 24.91
CA THR A 556 8.48 -29.09 26.12
C THR A 556 9.57 -30.09 26.54
N THR A 557 10.83 -29.65 26.49
CA THR A 557 11.77 -29.79 27.62
C THR A 557 12.70 -28.57 27.73
N ASN A 558 12.68 -27.96 28.90
CA ASN A 558 13.62 -26.98 29.42
C ASN A 558 14.92 -27.67 29.89
N ALA A 559 16.10 -27.18 29.52
CA ALA A 559 17.38 -27.34 30.26
C ALA A 559 18.44 -26.44 29.59
N ALA A 560 18.82 -25.32 30.20
CA ALA A 560 19.88 -25.16 31.19
C ALA A 560 21.29 -25.01 30.59
N VAL A 561 21.85 -23.84 30.88
CA VAL A 561 23.24 -23.38 30.69
C VAL A 561 24.25 -24.40 31.23
N THR A 562 25.25 -24.78 30.44
CA THR A 562 26.62 -25.06 30.92
C THR A 562 27.61 -24.82 29.78
N ALA A 563 28.64 -24.04 30.09
CA ALA A 563 29.76 -23.67 29.23
C ALA A 563 30.72 -24.85 28.96
N ALA A 564 31.42 -24.83 27.80
CA ALA A 564 32.90 -24.91 27.71
C ALA A 564 33.41 -25.06 26.25
N THR A 565 34.14 -24.02 25.82
CA THR A 565 35.42 -24.03 25.06
C THR A 565 35.62 -24.77 23.73
N THR A 566 35.84 -23.96 22.69
CA THR A 566 37.02 -23.89 21.78
C THR A 566 37.73 -25.19 21.35
N GLN A 567 37.74 -25.48 20.04
CA GLN A 567 38.95 -25.44 19.19
C GLN A 567 38.62 -25.56 17.69
N ALA A 568 39.47 -24.96 16.87
CA ALA A 568 39.31 -24.63 15.47
C ALA A 568 39.86 -25.67 14.47
N ALA A 569 39.35 -25.56 13.23
CA ALA A 569 39.99 -25.69 11.91
C ALA A 569 40.67 -27.01 11.48
N ALA A 570 40.20 -27.59 10.36
CA ALA A 570 40.89 -27.52 9.05
C ALA A 570 40.13 -28.30 7.95
N ALA A 571 40.18 -27.76 6.73
CA ALA A 571 39.63 -28.27 5.46
C ALA A 571 40.46 -29.47 4.88
N THR A 572 40.05 -30.33 3.94
CA THR A 572 39.73 -30.10 2.51
C THR A 572 39.53 -31.45 1.76
N THR A 573 38.59 -31.46 0.80
CA THR A 573 38.37 -32.28 -0.44
C THR A 573 38.00 -33.77 -0.52
N VAL A 574 36.75 -33.99 -0.97
CA VAL A 574 36.20 -34.74 -2.15
C VAL A 574 36.88 -36.03 -2.65
N THR A 575 36.16 -37.16 -2.72
CA THR A 575 35.79 -37.90 -3.98
C THR A 575 34.65 -38.91 -3.70
N SER A 576 33.91 -39.22 -4.76
CA SER A 576 32.54 -39.70 -4.93
C SER A 576 32.25 -41.22 -4.90
N ALA A 577 30.95 -41.51 -4.71
CA ALA A 577 30.08 -42.56 -5.31
C ALA A 577 30.13 -44.03 -4.81
N ALA A 578 28.97 -44.51 -4.31
CA ALA A 578 28.34 -45.76 -4.75
C ALA A 578 26.87 -45.92 -4.24
N ALA A 579 25.99 -46.07 -5.23
CA ALA A 579 24.63 -46.61 -5.35
C ALA A 579 23.93 -47.42 -4.23
N ALA A 580 22.64 -47.06 -4.07
CA ALA A 580 21.41 -47.88 -4.18
C ALA A 580 21.03 -48.95 -3.15
N ALA A 581 19.82 -48.80 -2.59
CA ALA A 581 18.79 -49.84 -2.59
C ALA A 581 17.39 -49.21 -2.53
N ALA A 582 16.64 -49.35 -3.62
CA ALA A 582 15.21 -49.06 -3.71
C ALA A 582 14.39 -50.25 -3.16
N THR A 583 13.21 -49.97 -2.59
CA THR A 583 12.07 -50.90 -2.67
C THR A 583 10.79 -50.08 -2.71
N SER A 584 10.02 -50.35 -3.76
CA SER A 584 8.82 -49.65 -4.21
C SER A 584 7.54 -50.38 -3.81
N THR A 585 6.48 -49.63 -3.51
CA THR A 585 5.06 -49.96 -3.71
C THR A 585 4.27 -48.67 -3.42
N ALA A 586 3.30 -48.18 -4.19
CA ALA A 586 2.63 -48.64 -5.39
C ALA A 586 2.19 -47.40 -6.21
N ALA A 587 2.21 -47.53 -7.54
CA ALA A 587 1.78 -46.51 -8.47
C ALA A 587 0.25 -46.42 -8.56
N SER A 588 -0.28 -45.20 -8.47
CA SER A 588 -1.46 -44.78 -9.22
C SER A 588 -0.97 -44.04 -10.46
N THR A 589 -1.39 -44.47 -11.64
CA THR A 589 -1.01 -43.89 -12.93
C THR A 589 -1.45 -42.43 -13.06
N SER A 590 -0.50 -41.51 -12.99
CA SER A 590 -0.53 -40.20 -13.66
C SER A 590 0.91 -39.70 -13.86
N GLY A 591 1.34 -39.57 -15.13
CA GLY A 591 2.58 -38.92 -15.58
C GLY A 591 3.93 -39.40 -15.02
N ALA A 592 4.88 -39.79 -15.88
CA ALA A 592 6.28 -39.87 -15.47
C ALA A 592 6.77 -38.47 -15.03
N ASN A 593 7.55 -38.38 -13.94
CA ASN A 593 8.13 -37.10 -13.50
C ASN A 593 9.08 -36.56 -14.58
N LEU A 594 8.76 -35.38 -15.10
CA LEU A 594 9.51 -34.67 -16.13
C LEU A 594 10.66 -33.84 -15.54
N GLN A 595 10.65 -33.57 -14.24
CA GLN A 595 11.76 -32.90 -13.55
C GLN A 595 12.89 -33.90 -13.31
N THR A 596 13.97 -33.75 -14.07
CA THR A 596 15.11 -34.67 -14.06
C THR A 596 16.28 -34.18 -13.20
N PHE A 597 16.23 -32.94 -12.70
CA PHE A 597 17.22 -32.44 -11.75
C PHE A 597 17.09 -33.17 -10.40
N THR A 598 18.18 -33.75 -9.92
CA THR A 598 18.22 -34.58 -8.69
C THR A 598 19.02 -33.96 -7.55
N GLY A 599 19.59 -32.77 -7.75
CA GLY A 599 20.30 -32.07 -6.68
C GLY A 599 19.34 -31.76 -5.51
N ALA A 600 19.81 -31.92 -4.27
CA ALA A 600 18.98 -31.75 -3.08
C ALA A 600 19.76 -31.10 -1.93
N LEU A 601 20.06 -29.80 -2.06
CA LEU A 601 20.85 -29.10 -1.04
C LEU A 601 19.98 -28.95 0.21
N GLY A 602 20.52 -29.28 1.38
CA GLY A 602 19.73 -29.35 2.62
C GLY A 602 18.69 -30.47 2.67
N GLY A 603 18.67 -31.35 1.66
CA GLY A 603 17.64 -32.39 1.50
C GLY A 603 16.40 -31.92 0.74
N VAL A 604 16.41 -30.71 0.17
CA VAL A 604 15.29 -30.14 -0.58
C VAL A 604 15.37 -30.53 -2.06
N THR A 605 14.47 -31.38 -2.52
CA THR A 605 14.37 -31.79 -3.93
C THR A 605 13.41 -30.92 -4.73
N ALA A 606 13.66 -30.75 -6.02
CA ALA A 606 12.70 -30.09 -6.91
C ALA A 606 11.38 -30.90 -6.98
N PRO A 607 10.21 -30.27 -6.84
CA PRO A 607 8.93 -30.96 -6.91
C PRO A 607 8.73 -31.63 -8.26
N ALA A 608 7.99 -32.74 -8.27
CA ALA A 608 7.72 -33.47 -9.50
C ALA A 608 6.89 -32.62 -10.48
N VAL A 609 7.19 -32.78 -11.77
CA VAL A 609 6.40 -32.20 -12.87
C VAL A 609 5.77 -33.33 -13.65
N THR A 610 4.44 -33.31 -13.79
CA THR A 610 3.70 -34.36 -14.51
C THR A 610 2.86 -33.75 -15.61
N ALA A 611 2.67 -34.50 -16.71
CA ALA A 611 1.74 -34.10 -17.76
C ALA A 611 0.30 -34.35 -17.31
N ALA A 612 -0.56 -33.33 -17.43
CA ALA A 612 -1.99 -33.41 -17.18
C ALA A 612 -2.74 -33.91 -18.44
N SER A 613 -3.96 -34.43 -18.24
CA SER A 613 -4.75 -35.07 -19.31
C SER A 613 -5.28 -34.11 -20.38
N ASP A 614 -5.24 -32.81 -20.13
CA ASP A 614 -5.69 -31.73 -21.01
C ASP A 614 -4.56 -31.10 -21.84
N GLY A 615 -3.34 -31.62 -21.72
CA GLY A 615 -2.15 -31.11 -22.41
C GLY A 615 -1.39 -30.03 -21.63
N GLN A 616 -1.77 -29.74 -20.39
CA GLN A 616 -1.04 -28.87 -19.47
C GLN A 616 -0.02 -29.67 -18.63
N PHE A 617 0.79 -28.97 -17.84
CA PHE A 617 1.83 -29.53 -16.99
C PHE A 617 1.62 -29.09 -15.55
N GLN A 618 1.59 -30.06 -14.63
CA GLN A 618 1.33 -29.83 -13.21
C GLN A 618 2.63 -29.94 -12.43
N VAL A 619 2.96 -28.93 -11.64
CA VAL A 619 4.00 -29.00 -10.61
C VAL A 619 3.35 -29.45 -9.30
N GLU A 620 3.90 -30.45 -8.63
CA GLU A 620 3.35 -30.97 -7.37
C GLU A 620 3.13 -29.85 -6.34
N GLY A 621 1.88 -29.70 -5.87
CA GLY A 621 1.48 -28.66 -4.91
C GLY A 621 1.38 -27.22 -5.47
N ASN A 622 1.34 -27.02 -6.80
CA ASN A 622 1.28 -25.70 -7.44
C ASN A 622 0.17 -25.60 -8.51
N SER A 623 0.09 -24.48 -9.23
CA SER A 623 -0.83 -24.32 -10.38
C SER A 623 -0.38 -25.11 -11.62
N GLU A 624 -1.28 -25.24 -12.61
CA GLU A 624 -1.02 -25.84 -13.93
C GLU A 624 -0.33 -24.84 -14.88
N PHE A 625 0.51 -25.36 -15.78
CA PHE A 625 1.30 -24.59 -16.75
C PHE A 625 1.03 -25.06 -18.19
N LYS A 626 1.03 -24.10 -19.12
CA LYS A 626 0.78 -24.36 -20.54
C LYS A 626 1.96 -25.00 -21.27
N THR A 627 3.17 -24.82 -20.76
CA THR A 627 4.39 -25.37 -21.35
C THR A 627 5.19 -26.14 -20.31
N VAL A 628 5.91 -27.18 -20.77
CA VAL A 628 6.75 -27.99 -19.89
C VAL A 628 7.92 -27.17 -19.33
N GLN A 629 8.46 -26.22 -20.12
CA GLN A 629 9.54 -25.33 -19.68
C GLN A 629 9.11 -24.44 -18.51
N ASP A 630 7.91 -23.84 -18.56
CA ASP A 630 7.42 -23.00 -17.46
C ASP A 630 7.19 -23.83 -16.20
N ALA A 631 6.67 -25.06 -16.34
CA ALA A 631 6.48 -25.99 -15.22
C ALA A 631 7.81 -26.42 -14.58
N LEU A 632 8.82 -26.73 -15.40
CA LEU A 632 10.14 -27.11 -14.93
C LEU A 632 10.87 -25.95 -14.26
N GLY A 633 10.78 -24.74 -14.83
CA GLY A 633 11.30 -23.51 -14.21
C GLY A 633 10.64 -23.25 -12.86
N ARG A 634 9.31 -23.37 -12.78
CA ARG A 634 8.59 -23.22 -11.51
C ARG A 634 9.01 -24.28 -10.49
N SER A 635 9.21 -25.53 -10.90
CA SER A 635 9.70 -26.60 -10.03
C SER A 635 11.08 -26.25 -9.43
N CYS A 636 11.98 -25.67 -10.23
CA CYS A 636 13.27 -25.17 -9.74
C CYS A 636 13.13 -23.98 -8.77
N ASP A 637 12.19 -23.06 -9.01
CA ASP A 637 11.93 -21.93 -8.11
C ASP A 637 11.36 -22.37 -6.76
N VAL A 638 10.44 -23.35 -6.77
CA VAL A 638 9.90 -23.93 -5.54
C VAL A 638 11.00 -24.62 -4.74
N GLN A 639 11.90 -25.36 -5.41
CA GLN A 639 13.08 -25.94 -4.76
C GLN A 639 13.95 -24.87 -4.10
N HIS A 640 14.23 -23.79 -4.83
CA HIS A 640 15.06 -22.70 -4.33
C HIS A 640 14.46 -22.07 -3.08
N ASN A 641 13.17 -21.74 -3.10
CA ASN A 641 12.50 -21.12 -1.96
C ASN A 641 12.50 -22.03 -0.73
N GLN A 642 12.26 -23.33 -0.90
CA GLN A 642 12.33 -24.31 0.20
C GLN A 642 13.77 -24.45 0.74
N CYS A 643 14.77 -24.49 -0.15
CA CYS A 643 16.18 -24.53 0.23
C CYS A 643 16.60 -23.26 0.98
N ALA A 644 16.22 -22.09 0.48
CA ALA A 644 16.53 -20.79 1.07
C ALA A 644 15.87 -20.63 2.44
N ASN A 645 14.61 -21.08 2.60
CA ASN A 645 13.94 -21.10 3.89
C ASN A 645 14.68 -21.99 4.90
N GLN A 646 15.17 -23.15 4.46
CA GLN A 646 15.96 -24.04 5.31
C GLN A 646 17.32 -23.45 5.66
N ALA A 647 18.01 -22.81 4.70
CA ALA A 647 19.26 -22.11 4.94
C ALA A 647 19.07 -20.95 5.93
N ASN A 648 17.96 -20.21 5.84
CA ASN A 648 17.64 -19.16 6.79
C ASN A 648 17.33 -19.72 8.19
N ALA A 649 16.60 -20.84 8.27
CA ALA A 649 16.29 -21.51 9.53
C ALA A 649 17.53 -22.03 10.28
N THR A 650 18.59 -22.41 9.55
CA THR A 650 19.87 -22.83 10.14
C THR A 650 20.83 -21.67 10.39
N GLY A 651 20.42 -20.42 10.10
CA GLY A 651 21.27 -19.24 10.23
C GLY A 651 22.39 -19.16 9.18
N ASN A 652 22.15 -19.70 7.99
CA ASN A 652 23.10 -19.74 6.87
C ASN A 652 24.45 -20.39 7.24
N GLN A 653 24.41 -21.48 8.01
CA GLN A 653 25.61 -22.15 8.52
C GLN A 653 26.02 -23.36 7.66
N GLY A 654 27.33 -23.56 7.51
CA GLY A 654 27.88 -24.68 6.75
C GLY A 654 27.72 -24.52 5.22
N GLY A 655 27.51 -25.64 4.52
CA GLY A 655 27.29 -25.65 3.06
C GLY A 655 25.86 -25.33 2.62
N LEU A 656 24.94 -25.12 3.57
CA LEU A 656 23.54 -24.77 3.29
C LEU A 656 23.36 -23.27 3.52
N THR A 657 23.60 -22.49 2.48
CA THR A 657 23.42 -21.03 2.45
C THR A 657 22.44 -20.66 1.35
N VAL A 658 21.79 -19.50 1.47
CA VAL A 658 20.91 -19.00 0.39
C VAL A 658 21.68 -18.90 -0.94
N ALA A 659 22.95 -18.47 -0.91
CA ALA A 659 23.81 -18.44 -2.10
C ALA A 659 23.99 -19.84 -2.74
N ALA A 660 24.24 -20.88 -1.93
CA ALA A 660 24.34 -22.24 -2.42
C ALA A 660 22.98 -22.78 -2.94
N CYS A 661 21.86 -22.32 -2.37
CA CYS A 661 20.53 -22.58 -2.92
C CYS A 661 20.30 -21.88 -4.27
N THR A 662 20.85 -20.68 -4.48
CA THR A 662 20.82 -19.98 -5.79
C THR A 662 21.68 -20.70 -6.82
N ASP A 663 22.84 -21.21 -6.42
CA ASP A 663 23.70 -22.03 -7.29
C ASP A 663 22.99 -23.33 -7.70
N GLN A 664 22.29 -23.98 -6.75
CA GLN A 664 21.46 -25.15 -7.03
C GLN A 664 20.30 -24.82 -7.99
N GLN A 665 19.62 -23.70 -7.80
CA GLN A 665 18.55 -23.24 -8.70
C GLN A 665 19.09 -23.01 -10.12
N THR A 666 20.27 -22.43 -10.25
CA THR A 666 20.92 -22.20 -11.55
C THR A 666 21.19 -23.53 -12.27
N GLN A 667 21.65 -24.55 -11.54
CA GLN A 667 21.86 -25.90 -12.10
C GLN A 667 20.53 -26.56 -12.48
N CYS A 668 19.51 -26.45 -11.64
CA CYS A 668 18.16 -26.96 -11.93
C CYS A 668 17.59 -26.32 -13.20
N ASN A 669 17.65 -24.99 -13.30
CA ASN A 669 17.18 -24.23 -14.47
C ASN A 669 17.97 -24.51 -15.74
N ALA A 670 19.26 -24.88 -15.64
CA ALA A 670 20.04 -25.30 -16.79
C ALA A 670 19.56 -26.63 -17.36
N ILE A 671 19.16 -27.58 -16.50
CA ILE A 671 18.56 -28.85 -16.93
C ILE A 671 17.14 -28.64 -17.46
N ALA A 672 16.36 -27.73 -16.86
CA ALA A 672 15.00 -27.40 -17.33
C ALA A 672 14.96 -26.80 -18.76
N LYS A 673 16.08 -26.28 -19.25
CA LYS A 673 16.23 -25.69 -20.59
C LYS A 673 16.84 -26.63 -21.63
N ALA A 674 17.31 -27.81 -21.22
CA ALA A 674 17.88 -28.84 -22.09
C ALA A 674 16.78 -29.73 -22.68
#